data_AF-A0A2E0NS87-F1
#
_entry.id   AF-A0A2E0NS87-F1
#
_cell.length_a   1.000
_cell.length_b   1.000
_cell.length_c   1.000
_cell.angle_alpha   90.00
_cell.angle_beta   90.00
_cell.angle_gamma   90.00
#
_symmetry.space_group_name_H-M   'P 1'
#
loop_
_entity.id
_entity.type
_entity.pdbx_description
1 polymer ?
#
loop_
_entity_poly.entity_id
_entity_poly.type
_entity_poly.pdbx_seq_one_letter_code
_entity_poly.pdbx_strand_id
1 'polypeptide(L)'
;MSHFLVSQEFHVSKRGNDNNSGTKESPFKTISKAAKIALPGSSITVHEGTYREWINPSFGGLNDNDRIIYQAAQGEDVWIKGSEIITGWKLHKGSIWKVQINNSFFNDFNPYEEIVKGDWLMNTFGREHHLGEVYINGEALYEIDELNKVFHETALNRAADSEASKYKWFCEVDDKTTTIYANFKGLNPNEEIVEINVRPTVFFPKQTGINYITVRGFKMAHAATQWAPPTAHQEGLIGPNWSKGWIIENNLISDSKCTGISLGKESSTGQNEWTNLKVKHGTQRQREVVFDALSKGWSKESIGSHIVRNNTIKNCEQAGICGHLGAIFSEIYNNHIYNIHTKQQFFGYETGGIKLHAAIDTSIHRNLIHNNYRGLWLDWQSQGTRVSKNIFYNNFNEDFFNEVNHGPMVVDNNIMLSENSIINVSQGTAYLHNLIGGNILMRLAPSRFTPYHFPHSTAVAGLMGINHGDDHFYNNIFSCNTSSKNNQLFTGLNAFNGFPLSSDSWYQDMKRPNDFAALKLPVFIESNLYYNKALPFNREQINIVNSNFDPSASIQHIGEKVFLKINVDKSYKRLETRLITTSILGSSFQTETPFENSDGSELVLNSDFSNNQRDLKSPKPGPFELLRIGENKIEVFNLNGVKN
;
A
#
# COMPACT_ATOMS: atom_id res chain seq x y z
N MET A 1 22.88 28.89 -26.01
CA MET A 1 23.98 27.90 -26.00
C MET A 1 23.36 26.53 -25.80
N SER A 2 23.47 25.64 -26.78
CA SER A 2 22.99 24.26 -26.69
C SER A 2 23.86 23.51 -25.67
N HIS A 3 23.35 23.28 -24.46
CA HIS A 3 23.96 22.33 -23.53
C HIS A 3 23.67 20.93 -24.07
N PHE A 4 24.63 20.34 -24.76
CA PHE A 4 24.68 18.89 -24.88
C PHE A 4 24.83 18.35 -23.46
N LEU A 5 23.76 17.81 -22.88
CA LEU A 5 23.82 17.06 -21.63
C LEU A 5 24.68 15.82 -21.91
N VAL A 6 25.93 15.85 -21.46
CA VAL A 6 26.80 14.67 -21.48
C VAL A 6 26.32 13.77 -20.35
N SER A 7 25.80 12.59 -20.69
CA SER A 7 25.45 11.56 -19.70
C SER A 7 26.68 11.25 -18.84
N GLN A 8 26.52 11.34 -17.52
CA GLN A 8 27.58 11.07 -16.55
C GLN A 8 27.36 9.68 -15.94
N GLU A 9 28.37 8.82 -16.03
CA GLU A 9 28.35 7.51 -15.39
C GLU A 9 29.25 7.53 -14.14
N PHE A 10 28.65 7.25 -12.99
CA PHE A 10 29.34 7.14 -11.71
C PHE A 10 29.30 5.71 -11.20
N HIS A 11 30.41 5.27 -10.62
CA HIS A 11 30.55 4.01 -9.92
C HIS A 11 30.80 4.24 -8.43
N VAL A 12 30.13 3.46 -7.61
CA VAL A 12 30.27 3.45 -6.15
C VAL A 12 30.68 2.04 -5.72
N SER A 13 31.72 1.92 -4.90
CA SER A 13 32.19 0.63 -4.38
C SER A 13 32.73 0.76 -2.96
N LYS A 14 32.58 -0.27 -2.13
CA LYS A 14 33.18 -0.33 -0.78
C LYS A 14 34.70 -0.17 -0.77
N ARG A 15 35.38 -0.46 -1.90
CA ARG A 15 36.83 -0.27 -2.09
C ARG A 15 37.20 1.11 -2.64
N GLY A 16 36.22 1.94 -2.98
CA GLY A 16 36.40 3.29 -3.52
C GLY A 16 36.81 4.33 -2.47
N ASN A 17 36.88 5.58 -2.91
CA ASN A 17 37.18 6.75 -2.09
C ASN A 17 36.35 7.95 -2.59
N ASP A 18 35.75 8.73 -1.70
CA ASP A 18 34.90 9.87 -2.09
C ASP A 18 35.67 11.06 -2.68
N ASN A 19 37.01 11.02 -2.62
CA ASN A 19 37.90 11.94 -3.33
C ASN A 19 38.23 11.48 -4.76
N ASN A 20 37.82 10.27 -5.16
CA ASN A 20 38.02 9.78 -6.52
C ASN A 20 37.12 10.52 -7.52
N SER A 21 37.30 10.26 -8.82
CA SER A 21 36.47 10.86 -9.88
C SER A 21 35.10 10.19 -10.05
N GLY A 22 34.87 9.03 -9.41
CA GLY A 22 33.63 8.26 -9.55
C GLY A 22 33.60 7.41 -10.82
N THR A 23 34.72 7.21 -11.51
CA THR A 23 34.83 6.31 -12.67
C THR A 23 34.87 4.85 -12.24
N LYS A 24 34.72 3.90 -13.17
CA LYS A 24 34.82 2.47 -12.86
C LYS A 24 36.19 2.10 -12.26
N GLU A 25 37.26 2.69 -12.76
CA GLU A 25 38.64 2.47 -12.29
C GLU A 25 38.93 3.21 -10.97
N SER A 26 38.19 4.29 -10.70
CA SER A 26 38.34 5.12 -9.51
C SER A 26 36.95 5.47 -8.93
N PRO A 27 36.25 4.48 -8.33
CA PRO A 27 34.88 4.68 -7.88
C PRO A 27 34.81 5.49 -6.59
N PHE A 28 33.67 6.12 -6.35
CA PHE A 28 33.34 6.69 -5.04
C PHE A 28 33.19 5.58 -3.99
N LYS A 29 33.28 5.95 -2.70
CA LYS A 29 33.07 5.03 -1.58
C LYS A 29 31.61 4.98 -1.13
N THR A 30 30.92 6.12 -1.18
CA THR A 30 29.55 6.27 -0.70
C THR A 30 28.59 6.61 -1.83
N ILE A 31 27.35 6.17 -1.70
CA ILE A 31 26.28 6.52 -2.63
C ILE A 31 25.91 7.99 -2.44
N SER A 32 25.97 8.51 -1.20
CA SER A 32 25.74 9.92 -0.88
C SER A 32 26.68 10.86 -1.62
N LYS A 33 27.95 10.48 -1.83
CA LYS A 33 28.88 11.27 -2.63
C LYS A 33 28.39 11.45 -4.06
N ALA A 34 27.96 10.37 -4.72
CA ALA A 34 27.38 10.42 -6.05
C ALA A 34 26.08 11.23 -6.07
N ALA A 35 25.19 10.99 -5.09
CA ALA A 35 23.88 11.65 -4.99
C ALA A 35 23.96 13.18 -4.80
N LYS A 36 25.08 13.68 -4.27
CA LYS A 36 25.34 15.11 -4.09
C LYS A 36 25.70 15.83 -5.39
N ILE A 37 26.24 15.12 -6.37
CA ILE A 37 26.80 15.74 -7.58
C ILE A 37 26.11 15.30 -8.88
N ALA A 38 25.34 14.21 -8.85
CA ALA A 38 24.63 13.71 -10.02
C ALA A 38 23.66 14.75 -10.57
N LEU A 39 23.71 14.96 -11.88
CA LEU A 39 22.87 15.89 -12.63
C LEU A 39 21.91 15.13 -13.57
N PRO A 40 20.86 15.77 -14.12
CA PRO A 40 19.97 15.13 -15.09
C PRO A 40 20.72 14.31 -16.17
N GLY A 41 20.26 13.08 -16.43
CA GLY A 41 20.89 12.15 -17.35
C GLY A 41 22.06 11.33 -16.77
N SER A 42 22.36 11.48 -15.47
CA SER A 42 23.39 10.68 -14.80
C SER A 42 22.93 9.27 -14.46
N SER A 43 23.84 8.30 -14.53
CA SER A 43 23.68 6.94 -14.04
C SER A 43 24.69 6.65 -12.92
N ILE A 44 24.21 6.10 -11.80
CA ILE A 44 25.00 5.74 -10.64
C ILE A 44 24.90 4.22 -10.47
N THR A 45 25.97 3.51 -10.82
CA THR A 45 26.11 2.06 -10.64
C THR A 45 26.81 1.77 -9.31
N VAL A 46 26.09 1.12 -8.40
CA VAL A 46 26.59 0.77 -7.07
C VAL A 46 26.98 -0.71 -7.05
N HIS A 47 28.21 -0.99 -6.63
CA HIS A 47 28.76 -2.34 -6.53
C HIS A 47 28.51 -2.95 -5.15
N GLU A 48 28.67 -4.27 -5.09
CA GLU A 48 28.41 -5.17 -3.97
C GLU A 48 28.84 -4.60 -2.62
N GLY A 49 27.95 -4.76 -1.64
CA GLY A 49 28.22 -4.46 -0.25
C GLY A 49 27.07 -3.77 0.47
N THR A 50 27.28 -3.57 1.78
CA THR A 50 26.33 -2.87 2.64
C THR A 50 26.74 -1.42 2.84
N TYR A 51 25.86 -0.51 2.43
CA TYR A 51 25.97 0.94 2.55
C TYR A 51 25.03 1.41 3.67
N ARG A 52 25.63 1.91 4.74
CA ARG A 52 24.92 2.32 5.96
C ARG A 52 24.78 3.83 5.98
N GLU A 53 23.85 4.35 5.18
CA GLU A 53 23.71 5.77 4.91
C GLU A 53 22.25 6.13 4.57
N TRP A 54 21.93 7.41 4.65
CA TRP A 54 20.70 7.98 4.13
C TRP A 54 21.02 8.69 2.81
N ILE A 55 20.50 8.16 1.70
CA ILE A 55 20.65 8.73 0.37
C ILE A 55 19.68 9.90 0.19
N ASN A 56 20.25 11.08 -0.01
CA ASN A 56 19.54 12.33 -0.21
C ASN A 56 20.02 12.98 -1.53
N PRO A 57 19.39 12.66 -2.68
CA PRO A 57 19.73 13.27 -3.95
C PRO A 57 19.59 14.79 -3.91
N SER A 58 20.61 15.51 -4.39
CA SER A 58 20.60 16.99 -4.41
C SER A 58 19.91 17.58 -5.64
N PHE A 59 19.76 16.79 -6.71
CA PHE A 59 19.11 17.18 -7.95
C PHE A 59 18.17 16.07 -8.43
N GLY A 60 17.13 16.47 -9.16
CA GLY A 60 16.25 15.58 -9.90
C GLY A 60 16.61 15.52 -11.38
N GLY A 61 16.03 14.57 -12.10
CA GLY A 61 15.99 14.60 -13.56
C GLY A 61 15.04 15.68 -14.10
N LEU A 62 15.08 15.93 -15.41
CA LEU A 62 14.25 16.96 -16.05
C LEU A 62 12.95 16.40 -16.64
N ASN A 63 12.99 15.17 -17.12
CA ASN A 63 11.88 14.47 -17.79
C ASN A 63 12.20 12.96 -17.84
N ASP A 64 11.34 12.17 -18.50
CA ASP A 64 11.50 10.71 -18.59
C ASP A 64 12.76 10.25 -19.34
N ASN A 65 13.30 11.07 -20.25
CA ASN A 65 14.54 10.76 -20.99
C ASN A 65 15.78 11.18 -20.19
N ASP A 66 15.68 12.25 -19.40
CA ASP A 66 16.79 12.85 -18.64
C ASP A 66 16.69 12.55 -17.14
N ARG A 67 16.41 11.28 -16.81
CA ARG A 67 16.33 10.77 -15.43
C ARG A 67 17.70 10.76 -14.77
N ILE A 68 17.71 10.77 -13.43
CA ILE A 68 18.89 10.33 -12.66
C ILE A 68 18.63 8.91 -12.19
N ILE A 69 19.51 7.98 -12.56
CA ILE A 69 19.32 6.55 -12.32
C ILE A 69 20.29 6.10 -11.24
N TYR A 70 19.76 5.56 -10.15
CA TYR A 70 20.53 4.83 -9.14
C TYR A 70 20.23 3.34 -9.31
N GLN A 71 21.27 2.54 -9.50
CA GLN A 71 21.12 1.12 -9.75
C GLN A 71 22.19 0.27 -9.06
N ALA A 72 21.79 -0.88 -8.54
CA ALA A 72 22.73 -1.93 -8.20
C ALA A 72 23.40 -2.45 -9.49
N ALA A 73 24.69 -2.76 -9.42
CA ALA A 73 25.40 -3.44 -10.49
C ALA A 73 24.77 -4.81 -10.77
N GLN A 74 24.79 -5.23 -12.04
CA GLN A 74 24.10 -6.44 -12.47
C GLN A 74 24.63 -7.68 -11.75
N GLY A 75 23.74 -8.42 -11.10
CA GLY A 75 24.09 -9.65 -10.38
C GLY A 75 24.78 -9.43 -9.04
N GLU A 76 25.01 -8.18 -8.62
CA GLU A 76 25.65 -7.85 -7.36
C GLU A 76 24.61 -7.59 -6.26
N ASP A 77 24.91 -8.04 -5.04
CA ASP A 77 24.06 -7.83 -3.86
C ASP A 77 24.43 -6.52 -3.16
N VAL A 78 23.58 -5.50 -3.35
CA VAL A 78 23.77 -4.16 -2.79
C VAL A 78 22.70 -3.88 -1.74
N TRP A 79 23.15 -3.74 -0.50
CA TRP A 79 22.30 -3.37 0.63
C TRP A 79 22.46 -1.90 0.98
N ILE A 80 21.35 -1.19 1.18
CA ILE A 80 21.33 0.13 1.82
C ILE A 80 20.55 0.04 3.13
N LYS A 81 21.18 0.32 4.26
CA LYS A 81 20.58 0.12 5.59
C LYS A 81 20.55 1.39 6.43
N GLY A 82 19.41 1.63 7.09
CA GLY A 82 19.25 2.69 8.09
C GLY A 82 19.80 2.32 9.48
N SER A 83 20.28 1.08 9.65
CA SER A 83 20.85 0.56 10.90
C SER A 83 22.39 0.58 10.95
N GLU A 84 22.92 0.40 12.17
CA GLU A 84 24.33 0.10 12.42
C GLU A 84 24.50 -1.25 13.12
N ILE A 85 25.65 -1.90 12.93
CA ILE A 85 26.02 -3.11 13.71
C ILE A 85 26.52 -2.65 15.08
N ILE A 86 26.00 -3.27 16.14
CA ILE A 86 26.38 -2.95 17.51
C ILE A 86 27.08 -4.13 18.15
N THR A 87 28.31 -3.87 18.60
CA THR A 87 29.13 -4.78 19.40
C THR A 87 29.36 -4.20 20.80
N GLY A 88 29.96 -4.98 21.70
CA GLY A 88 30.25 -4.53 23.06
C GLY A 88 29.06 -4.69 24.01
N TRP A 89 28.11 -5.54 23.65
CA TRP A 89 27.03 -5.97 24.52
C TRP A 89 27.61 -6.64 25.76
N LYS A 90 27.14 -6.22 26.93
CA LYS A 90 27.52 -6.81 28.22
C LYS A 90 26.36 -7.63 28.74
N LEU A 91 26.66 -8.85 29.20
CA LEU A 91 25.66 -9.67 29.88
C LEU A 91 25.12 -8.90 31.09
N HIS A 92 23.82 -8.64 31.11
CA HIS A 92 23.18 -7.95 32.22
C HIS A 92 22.73 -8.95 33.29
N LYS A 93 21.89 -9.93 32.90
CA LYS A 93 21.39 -11.01 33.76
C LYS A 93 20.66 -12.06 32.92
N GLY A 94 20.88 -13.35 33.21
CA GLY A 94 20.22 -14.44 32.49
C GLY A 94 20.63 -14.45 31.01
N SER A 95 19.65 -14.41 30.10
CA SER A 95 19.86 -14.28 28.65
C SER A 95 19.79 -12.83 28.13
N ILE A 96 19.71 -11.85 29.04
CA ILE A 96 19.59 -10.44 28.69
C ILE A 96 20.96 -9.79 28.63
N TRP A 97 21.15 -9.08 27.53
CA TRP A 97 22.33 -8.28 27.27
C TRP A 97 21.97 -6.80 27.27
N LYS A 98 22.94 -5.96 27.60
CA LYS A 98 22.81 -4.51 27.53
C LYS A 98 23.96 -3.86 26.78
N VAL A 99 23.69 -2.74 26.12
CA VAL A 99 24.70 -1.87 25.52
C VAL A 99 24.39 -0.42 25.86
N GLN A 100 25.42 0.39 26.03
CA GLN A 100 25.31 1.83 26.25
C GLN A 100 25.99 2.56 25.10
N ILE A 101 25.26 3.48 24.49
CA ILE A 101 25.67 4.21 23.29
C ILE A 101 25.62 5.70 23.63
N ASN A 102 26.66 6.46 23.28
CA ASN A 102 26.63 7.91 23.48
C ASN A 102 25.63 8.54 22.50
N ASN A 103 24.80 9.48 22.95
CA ASN A 103 23.76 10.09 22.12
C ASN A 103 24.31 10.79 20.87
N SER A 104 25.56 11.26 20.88
CA SER A 104 26.22 11.82 19.69
C SER A 104 26.33 10.83 18.51
N PHE A 105 26.21 9.52 18.76
CA PHE A 105 26.12 8.49 17.73
C PHE A 105 24.92 8.69 16.79
N PHE A 106 23.82 9.20 17.34
CA PHE A 106 22.55 9.41 16.63
C PHE A 106 22.45 10.80 15.98
N ASN A 107 23.42 11.69 16.24
CA ASN A 107 23.37 13.10 15.84
C ASN A 107 22.07 13.77 16.33
N ASP A 108 21.33 14.43 15.43
CA ASP A 108 20.12 15.18 15.74
C ASP A 108 18.84 14.31 15.78
N PHE A 109 18.94 13.00 15.58
CA PHE A 109 17.79 12.09 15.54
C PHE A 109 18.09 10.78 16.27
N ASN A 110 17.58 10.64 17.49
CA ASN A 110 17.70 9.42 18.28
C ASN A 110 16.40 8.59 18.21
N PRO A 111 16.36 7.48 17.46
CA PRO A 111 15.15 6.69 17.33
C PRO A 111 14.71 6.01 18.64
N TYR A 112 15.58 5.94 19.66
CA TYR A 112 15.25 5.43 20.99
C TYR A 112 14.67 6.48 21.94
N GLU A 113 14.62 7.75 21.50
CA GLU A 113 13.96 8.86 22.18
C GLU A 113 12.69 9.28 21.42
N GLU A 114 12.73 9.23 20.08
CA GLU A 114 11.58 9.53 19.24
C GLU A 114 10.48 8.48 19.37
N ILE A 115 9.25 8.92 19.57
CA ILE A 115 8.08 8.04 19.75
C ILE A 115 7.16 8.04 18.51
N VAL A 116 6.53 6.89 18.28
CA VAL A 116 5.42 6.73 17.34
C VAL A 116 4.24 7.57 17.85
N LYS A 117 3.94 8.66 17.14
CA LYS A 117 2.84 9.59 17.46
C LYS A 117 2.26 10.20 16.20
N GLY A 118 0.99 10.59 16.25
CA GLY A 118 0.34 11.34 15.19
C GLY A 118 -1.15 11.07 15.11
N ASP A 119 -1.79 11.76 14.18
CA ASP A 119 -3.23 11.66 13.95
C ASP A 119 -3.64 10.21 13.63
N TRP A 120 -4.79 9.78 14.14
CA TRP A 120 -5.35 8.43 13.99
C TRP A 120 -4.48 7.27 14.50
N LEU A 121 -3.45 7.53 15.31
CA LEU A 121 -2.85 6.49 16.13
C LEU A 121 -3.82 6.16 17.28
N MET A 122 -4.48 5.01 17.20
CA MET A 122 -5.67 4.71 18.03
C MET A 122 -5.36 3.89 19.28
N ASN A 123 -4.40 2.98 19.18
CA ASN A 123 -4.09 2.07 20.27
C ASN A 123 -2.60 1.79 20.34
N THR A 124 -1.99 2.19 21.45
CA THR A 124 -0.58 1.92 21.73
C THR A 124 -0.40 0.76 22.72
N PHE A 125 -1.50 0.10 23.09
CA PHE A 125 -1.55 -1.04 24.02
C PHE A 125 -0.89 -0.74 25.37
N GLY A 126 -1.11 0.48 25.88
CA GLY A 126 -0.75 0.89 27.24
C GLY A 126 0.65 1.48 27.39
N ARG A 127 1.36 1.77 26.30
CA ARG A 127 2.74 2.29 26.34
C ARG A 127 3.05 3.23 25.19
N GLU A 128 4.12 3.99 25.30
CA GLU A 128 4.74 4.65 24.14
C GLU A 128 5.66 3.65 23.43
N HIS A 129 5.73 3.75 22.10
CA HIS A 129 6.62 2.94 21.25
C HIS A 129 7.60 3.87 20.60
N HIS A 130 8.88 3.49 20.58
CA HIS A 130 9.92 4.31 19.97
C HIS A 130 10.06 4.00 18.48
N LEU A 131 10.73 4.88 17.74
CA LEU A 131 11.07 4.61 16.33
C LEU A 131 12.21 3.59 16.17
N GLY A 132 12.91 3.32 17.26
CA GLY A 132 13.99 2.34 17.38
C GLY A 132 13.50 0.91 17.14
N GLU A 133 14.44 0.07 16.78
CA GLU A 133 14.24 -1.37 16.63
C GLU A 133 15.58 -2.07 16.82
N VAL A 134 15.57 -3.29 17.37
CA VAL A 134 16.76 -4.14 17.51
C VAL A 134 16.58 -5.35 16.61
N TYR A 135 17.63 -5.75 15.93
CA TYR A 135 17.65 -6.88 15.00
C TYR A 135 18.72 -7.88 15.41
N ILE A 136 18.44 -9.17 15.28
CA ILE A 136 19.44 -10.23 15.38
C ILE A 136 19.39 -11.07 14.11
N ASN A 137 20.53 -11.16 13.41
CA ASN A 137 20.65 -11.89 12.14
C ASN A 137 19.59 -11.51 11.09
N GLY A 138 19.18 -10.24 11.09
CA GLY A 138 18.16 -9.69 10.19
C GLY A 138 16.72 -9.73 10.72
N GLU A 139 16.45 -10.43 11.82
CA GLU A 139 15.09 -10.53 12.38
C GLU A 139 14.85 -9.46 13.45
N ALA A 140 13.75 -8.73 13.34
CA ALA A 140 13.38 -7.66 14.27
C ALA A 140 12.82 -8.23 15.60
N LEU A 141 13.30 -7.69 16.72
CA LEU A 141 12.79 -7.98 18.05
C LEU A 141 11.53 -7.16 18.37
N TYR A 142 10.89 -7.42 19.50
CA TYR A 142 9.69 -6.73 19.95
C TYR A 142 10.00 -5.81 21.13
N GLU A 143 9.60 -4.55 21.01
CA GLU A 143 9.76 -3.57 22.05
C GLU A 143 8.82 -3.90 23.22
N ILE A 144 9.30 -3.72 24.46
CA ILE A 144 8.50 -3.82 25.68
C ILE A 144 8.61 -2.56 26.54
N ASP A 145 7.66 -2.32 27.43
CA ASP A 145 7.51 -1.09 28.22
C ASP A 145 8.33 -1.06 29.51
N GLU A 146 8.86 -2.19 29.97
CA GLU A 146 9.64 -2.27 31.20
C GLU A 146 10.77 -3.30 31.09
N LEU A 147 11.94 -2.98 31.63
CA LEU A 147 13.10 -3.89 31.66
C LEU A 147 12.76 -5.28 32.22
N ASN A 148 11.97 -5.35 33.30
CA ASN A 148 11.60 -6.63 33.90
C ASN A 148 10.81 -7.54 32.95
N LYS A 149 10.05 -6.99 31.99
CA LYS A 149 9.28 -7.77 31.03
C LYS A 149 10.13 -8.30 29.87
N VAL A 150 11.35 -7.79 29.67
CA VAL A 150 12.35 -8.33 28.72
C VAL A 150 12.78 -9.74 29.13
N PHE A 151 12.73 -10.05 30.44
CA PHE A 151 13.04 -11.38 30.97
C PHE A 151 11.95 -12.42 30.66
N HIS A 152 10.74 -11.98 30.32
CA HIS A 152 9.62 -12.89 30.10
C HIS A 152 9.59 -13.36 28.65
N GLU A 153 9.73 -14.66 28.44
CA GLU A 153 9.60 -15.29 27.10
C GLU A 153 8.15 -15.57 26.70
N THR A 154 7.18 -14.89 27.33
CA THR A 154 5.77 -14.96 26.94
C THR A 154 5.56 -14.24 25.62
N ALA A 155 5.00 -14.93 24.63
CA ALA A 155 4.63 -14.35 23.35
C ALA A 155 3.61 -13.22 23.51
N LEU A 156 3.60 -12.25 22.59
CA LEU A 156 2.54 -11.26 22.50
C LEU A 156 1.35 -11.87 21.76
N ASN A 157 0.19 -11.98 22.43
CA ASN A 157 -1.02 -12.59 21.86
C ASN A 157 -1.49 -11.98 20.53
N ARG A 158 -1.13 -10.71 20.26
CA ARG A 158 -1.52 -9.96 19.06
C ARG A 158 -0.54 -10.09 17.89
N ALA A 159 0.68 -10.57 18.14
CA ALA A 159 1.66 -10.77 17.09
C ALA A 159 1.24 -11.96 16.22
N ALA A 160 1.33 -11.81 14.90
CA ALA A 160 1.07 -12.91 13.99
C ALA A 160 2.13 -14.02 14.13
N ASP A 161 3.40 -13.65 14.38
CA ASP A 161 4.47 -14.57 14.73
C ASP A 161 4.68 -14.61 16.26
N SER A 162 4.15 -15.67 16.87
CA SER A 162 4.22 -15.87 18.32
C SER A 162 5.62 -16.20 18.80
N GLU A 163 6.45 -16.89 18.01
CA GLU A 163 7.83 -17.24 18.40
C GLU A 163 8.77 -16.05 18.29
N ALA A 164 8.68 -15.28 17.20
CA ALA A 164 9.44 -14.03 17.05
C ALA A 164 9.12 -13.04 18.17
N SER A 165 7.85 -12.97 18.60
CA SER A 165 7.41 -12.07 19.69
C SER A 165 8.01 -12.34 21.07
N LYS A 166 8.75 -13.45 21.22
CA LYS A 166 9.49 -13.77 22.46
C LYS A 166 10.83 -13.06 22.54
N TYR A 167 11.42 -12.65 21.42
CA TYR A 167 12.64 -11.86 21.44
C TYR A 167 12.28 -10.40 21.69
N LYS A 168 12.72 -9.88 22.83
CA LYS A 168 12.26 -8.58 23.33
C LYS A 168 13.40 -7.61 23.57
N TRP A 169 13.12 -6.33 23.43
CA TRP A 169 14.04 -5.26 23.78
C TRP A 169 13.35 -4.10 24.50
N PHE A 170 14.13 -3.32 25.22
CA PHE A 170 13.73 -2.13 25.98
C PHE A 170 14.88 -1.11 25.94
N CYS A 171 14.59 0.19 25.99
CA CYS A 171 15.62 1.23 26.06
C CYS A 171 15.33 2.28 27.13
N GLU A 172 16.39 2.94 27.56
CA GLU A 172 16.38 4.13 28.40
C GLU A 172 17.30 5.16 27.76
N VAL A 173 16.85 6.41 27.66
CA VAL A 173 17.65 7.52 27.15
C VAL A 173 17.80 8.55 28.26
N ASP A 174 19.03 8.92 28.57
CA ASP A 174 19.38 10.06 29.42
C ASP A 174 20.07 11.16 28.61
N ASP A 175 20.46 12.27 29.25
CA ASP A 175 21.08 13.43 28.59
C ASP A 175 22.34 13.11 27.76
N LYS A 176 23.01 11.97 28.01
CA LYS A 176 24.30 11.62 27.40
C LYS A 176 24.28 10.29 26.68
N THR A 177 23.46 9.34 27.12
CA THR A 177 23.52 7.95 26.68
C THR A 177 22.15 7.35 26.44
N THR A 178 22.13 6.46 25.44
CA THR A 178 21.05 5.54 25.15
C THR A 178 21.48 4.16 25.59
N THR A 179 20.76 3.57 26.53
CA THR A 179 20.97 2.21 27.01
C THR A 179 19.91 1.29 26.41
N ILE A 180 20.33 0.23 25.73
CA ILE A 180 19.43 -0.77 25.13
C ILE A 180 19.64 -2.10 25.84
N TYR A 181 18.54 -2.74 26.24
CA TYR A 181 18.48 -4.09 26.79
C TYR A 181 17.75 -4.99 25.82
N ALA A 182 18.26 -6.20 25.59
CA ALA A 182 17.61 -7.16 24.71
C ALA A 182 17.80 -8.59 25.20
N ASN A 183 16.76 -9.41 25.01
CA ASN A 183 16.80 -10.85 25.23
C ASN A 183 17.01 -11.57 23.91
N PHE A 184 18.23 -12.10 23.72
CA PHE A 184 18.63 -12.84 22.52
C PHE A 184 18.45 -14.35 22.67
N LYS A 185 17.68 -14.80 23.68
CA LYS A 185 17.28 -16.21 23.91
C LYS A 185 18.45 -17.21 23.88
N GLY A 186 19.58 -16.80 24.47
CA GLY A 186 20.77 -17.64 24.61
C GLY A 186 21.83 -17.42 23.53
N LEU A 187 21.53 -16.67 22.47
CA LEU A 187 22.54 -16.24 21.50
C LEU A 187 23.45 -15.17 22.11
N ASN A 188 24.73 -15.20 21.72
CA ASN A 188 25.70 -14.19 22.12
C ASN A 188 25.69 -13.03 21.09
N PRO A 189 25.17 -11.84 21.42
CA PRO A 189 25.05 -10.73 20.47
C PRO A 189 26.39 -10.12 20.02
N ASN A 190 27.51 -10.54 20.60
CA ASN A 190 28.85 -10.17 20.11
C ASN A 190 29.44 -11.19 19.13
N GLU A 191 28.81 -12.36 18.97
CA GLU A 191 29.16 -13.38 17.98
C GLU A 191 28.18 -13.38 16.80
N GLU A 192 26.92 -12.98 17.05
CA GLU A 192 25.88 -12.79 16.03
C GLU A 192 25.94 -11.39 15.39
N ILE A 193 25.19 -11.20 14.30
CA ILE A 193 25.00 -9.88 13.69
C ILE A 193 23.82 -9.19 14.38
N VAL A 194 24.12 -8.34 15.36
CA VAL A 194 23.11 -7.48 15.99
C VAL A 194 23.16 -6.08 15.40
N GLU A 195 22.01 -5.62 14.91
CA GLU A 195 21.84 -4.29 14.34
C GLU A 195 20.80 -3.49 15.13
N ILE A 196 20.93 -2.17 15.08
CA ILE A 196 19.96 -1.25 15.70
C ILE A 196 19.56 -0.17 14.70
N ASN A 197 18.31 0.28 14.73
CA ASN A 197 17.88 1.45 13.94
C ASN A 197 18.69 2.70 14.33
N VAL A 198 19.09 3.50 13.34
CA VAL A 198 19.82 4.77 13.56
C VAL A 198 19.24 5.91 12.75
N ARG A 199 18.87 5.66 11.49
CA ARG A 199 18.41 6.69 10.55
C ARG A 199 16.90 6.62 10.31
N PRO A 200 16.23 7.76 10.07
CA PRO A 200 14.78 7.79 9.86
C PRO A 200 14.39 7.15 8.53
N THR A 201 15.20 7.32 7.49
CA THR A 201 14.95 6.83 6.13
C THR A 201 16.23 6.27 5.49
N VAL A 202 16.09 5.64 4.32
CA VAL A 202 17.21 5.05 3.56
C VAL A 202 17.44 5.77 2.24
N PHE A 203 16.39 5.95 1.42
CA PHE A 203 16.48 6.66 0.15
C PHE A 203 15.34 7.67 0.05
N PHE A 204 15.56 8.87 0.57
CA PHE A 204 14.48 9.87 0.68
C PHE A 204 15.08 11.28 0.53
N PRO A 205 14.68 12.06 -0.48
CA PRO A 205 15.17 13.43 -0.58
C PRO A 205 14.73 14.28 0.62
N LYS A 206 15.61 15.12 1.15
CA LYS A 206 15.24 16.12 2.17
C LYS A 206 14.44 17.28 1.58
N GLN A 207 14.62 17.55 0.28
CA GLN A 207 13.92 18.60 -0.45
C GLN A 207 12.81 17.99 -1.31
N THR A 208 11.74 18.76 -1.51
CA THR A 208 10.67 18.39 -2.44
C THR A 208 11.06 18.71 -3.89
N GLY A 209 10.27 18.24 -4.86
CA GLY A 209 10.51 18.58 -6.28
C GLY A 209 11.76 17.95 -6.90
N ILE A 210 12.38 16.98 -6.25
CA ILE A 210 13.48 16.17 -6.80
C ILE A 210 12.87 15.15 -7.77
N ASN A 211 12.52 15.60 -8.97
CA ASN A 211 11.74 14.83 -9.94
C ASN A 211 12.56 13.75 -10.66
N TYR A 212 11.87 12.83 -11.36
CA TYR A 212 12.45 11.93 -12.36
C TYR A 212 13.68 11.12 -11.90
N ILE A 213 13.65 10.63 -10.66
CA ILE A 213 14.64 9.66 -10.16
C ILE A 213 14.20 8.24 -10.49
N THR A 214 15.15 7.38 -10.88
CA THR A 214 14.95 5.93 -10.94
C THR A 214 15.80 5.27 -9.86
N VAL A 215 15.20 4.37 -9.08
CA VAL A 215 15.90 3.61 -8.05
C VAL A 215 15.65 2.13 -8.28
N ARG A 216 16.70 1.36 -8.62
CA ARG A 216 16.53 -0.05 -8.99
C ARG A 216 17.56 -1.03 -8.49
N GLY A 217 17.11 -2.26 -8.26
CA GLY A 217 17.98 -3.42 -8.04
C GLY A 217 18.52 -3.58 -6.62
N PHE A 218 18.19 -2.67 -5.70
CA PHE A 218 18.74 -2.63 -4.36
C PHE A 218 17.97 -3.51 -3.38
N LYS A 219 18.64 -3.89 -2.30
CA LYS A 219 18.01 -4.37 -1.07
C LYS A 219 18.09 -3.23 -0.04
N MET A 220 16.98 -2.80 0.54
CA MET A 220 16.94 -1.66 1.46
C MET A 220 16.17 -2.02 2.73
N ALA A 221 16.75 -1.73 3.90
CA ALA A 221 16.14 -2.14 5.16
C ALA A 221 16.47 -1.26 6.37
N HIS A 222 15.74 -1.51 7.46
CA HIS A 222 16.00 -0.99 8.81
C HIS A 222 15.90 0.53 8.90
N ALA A 223 14.71 1.07 8.65
CA ALA A 223 14.43 2.51 8.73
C ALA A 223 13.55 2.85 9.93
N ALA A 224 13.93 3.89 10.68
CA ALA A 224 13.20 4.37 11.85
C ALA A 224 12.12 5.40 11.46
N THR A 225 11.27 5.08 10.47
CA THR A 225 10.29 6.02 9.92
C THR A 225 9.19 6.34 10.92
N GLN A 226 8.75 7.60 10.96
CA GLN A 226 7.61 8.03 11.78
C GLN A 226 6.25 7.49 11.29
N TRP A 227 5.23 7.61 12.15
CA TRP A 227 3.83 7.41 11.78
C TRP A 227 3.38 8.43 10.73
N ALA A 228 2.77 7.96 9.64
CA ALA A 228 2.53 8.74 8.43
C ALA A 228 1.03 8.89 8.07
N PRO A 229 0.22 9.63 8.85
CA PRO A 229 -1.19 9.89 8.54
C PRO A 229 -1.34 10.89 7.38
N PRO A 230 -2.53 10.99 6.74
CA PRO A 230 -2.74 11.91 5.61
C PRO A 230 -2.62 13.39 6.01
N THR A 231 -2.65 13.72 7.29
CA THR A 231 -2.56 15.08 7.85
C THR A 231 -1.15 15.47 8.29
N ALA A 232 -0.13 14.69 7.93
CA ALA A 232 1.27 14.96 8.27
C ALA A 232 2.21 14.73 7.08
N HIS A 233 3.48 15.06 7.26
CA HIS A 233 4.57 14.60 6.43
C HIS A 233 4.62 13.08 6.45
N GLN A 234 4.58 12.49 5.26
CA GLN A 234 4.61 11.05 5.10
C GLN A 234 5.97 10.64 4.57
N GLU A 235 6.90 10.36 5.48
CA GLU A 235 8.15 9.70 5.13
C GLU A 235 7.95 8.18 5.09
N GLY A 236 8.78 7.54 4.28
CA GLY A 236 8.94 6.09 4.26
C GLY A 236 10.42 5.76 4.20
N LEU A 237 10.75 4.47 4.22
CA LEU A 237 12.11 4.00 4.02
C LEU A 237 12.67 4.55 2.69
N ILE A 238 11.83 4.55 1.65
CA ILE A 238 12.07 5.19 0.36
C ILE A 238 10.85 6.02 -0.07
N GLY A 239 11.09 7.11 -0.78
CA GLY A 239 10.01 7.90 -1.37
C GLY A 239 10.48 9.12 -2.16
N PRO A 240 9.60 9.70 -2.98
CA PRO A 240 9.90 10.80 -3.88
C PRO A 240 9.86 12.17 -3.20
N ASN A 241 9.34 12.23 -1.97
CA ASN A 241 9.09 13.44 -1.17
C ASN A 241 8.44 14.57 -1.99
N TRP A 242 7.14 14.45 -2.31
CA TRP A 242 6.39 15.51 -3.01
C TRP A 242 7.07 15.97 -4.31
N SER A 243 7.16 15.05 -5.27
CA SER A 243 7.78 15.30 -6.58
C SER A 243 7.04 14.53 -7.67
N LYS A 244 7.59 14.49 -8.89
CA LYS A 244 6.99 13.85 -10.06
C LYS A 244 7.88 12.81 -10.70
N GLY A 245 7.27 11.76 -11.24
CA GLY A 245 7.89 10.91 -12.25
C GLY A 245 8.92 9.89 -11.73
N TRP A 246 8.98 9.61 -10.43
CA TRP A 246 9.86 8.56 -9.90
C TRP A 246 9.54 7.17 -10.44
N ILE A 247 10.58 6.35 -10.60
CA ILE A 247 10.47 4.90 -10.82
C ILE A 247 11.18 4.20 -9.66
N ILE A 248 10.42 3.43 -8.87
CA ILE A 248 10.95 2.56 -7.81
C ILE A 248 10.72 1.13 -8.26
N GLU A 249 11.80 0.44 -8.66
CA GLU A 249 11.64 -0.87 -9.27
C GLU A 249 12.70 -1.92 -8.95
N ASN A 250 12.30 -3.20 -8.96
CA ASN A 250 13.22 -4.32 -8.74
C ASN A 250 14.00 -4.16 -7.42
N ASN A 251 13.36 -3.66 -6.36
CA ASN A 251 13.96 -3.53 -5.04
C ASN A 251 13.35 -4.50 -4.04
N LEU A 252 14.15 -4.98 -3.08
CA LEU A 252 13.64 -5.51 -1.82
C LEU A 252 13.60 -4.36 -0.82
N ILE A 253 12.46 -4.12 -0.20
CA ILE A 253 12.24 -3.09 0.82
C ILE A 253 11.67 -3.79 2.05
N SER A 254 12.38 -3.71 3.17
CA SER A 254 11.95 -4.41 4.38
C SER A 254 12.21 -3.66 5.67
N ASP A 255 11.50 -4.07 6.73
CA ASP A 255 11.87 -3.73 8.11
C ASP A 255 11.89 -2.22 8.38
N SER A 256 10.88 -1.52 7.87
CA SER A 256 10.61 -0.13 8.20
C SER A 256 9.70 -0.03 9.43
N LYS A 257 10.04 0.82 10.40
CA LYS A 257 9.25 0.97 11.63
C LYS A 257 7.80 1.35 11.35
N CYS A 258 7.54 2.12 10.30
CA CYS A 258 6.19 2.44 9.85
C CYS A 258 6.02 2.11 8.37
N THR A 259 6.44 3.00 7.47
CA THR A 259 6.13 2.89 6.03
C THR A 259 7.33 2.42 5.22
N GLY A 260 7.14 1.42 4.35
CA GLY A 260 8.14 0.99 3.36
C GLY A 260 8.36 2.05 2.27
N ILE A 261 7.41 2.16 1.33
CA ILE A 261 7.40 3.18 0.28
C ILE A 261 6.39 4.27 0.64
N SER A 262 6.83 5.52 0.73
CA SER A 262 5.90 6.65 0.76
C SER A 262 5.82 7.31 -0.61
N LEU A 263 4.61 7.57 -1.08
CA LEU A 263 4.26 8.47 -2.19
C LEU A 263 3.45 9.66 -1.67
N GLY A 264 3.59 9.99 -0.38
CA GLY A 264 2.71 10.92 0.31
C GLY A 264 3.15 12.39 0.26
N LYS A 265 2.45 13.18 1.07
CA LYS A 265 2.66 14.63 1.14
C LYS A 265 3.81 15.06 2.05
N GLU A 266 4.20 16.32 1.89
CA GLU A 266 5.18 17.02 2.72
C GLU A 266 4.52 17.79 3.89
N SER A 267 5.30 18.36 4.82
CA SER A 267 4.77 18.93 6.09
C SER A 267 4.04 20.27 5.94
N SER A 268 4.39 21.09 4.95
CA SER A 268 3.88 22.47 4.84
C SER A 268 2.37 22.54 4.64
N THR A 269 1.77 21.48 4.07
CA THR A 269 0.32 21.36 3.85
C THR A 269 -0.47 20.91 5.08
N GLY A 270 0.21 20.61 6.19
CA GLY A 270 -0.40 20.22 7.47
C GLY A 270 0.47 19.19 8.19
N GLN A 271 0.59 19.32 9.52
CA GLN A 271 1.46 18.47 10.33
C GLN A 271 0.82 18.08 11.68
N ASN A 272 0.05 16.97 11.69
CA ASN A 272 -0.55 16.37 12.89
C ASN A 272 -1.37 17.39 13.72
N GLU A 273 -2.06 18.30 13.05
CA GLU A 273 -2.73 19.42 13.71
C GLU A 273 -3.90 18.98 14.60
N TRP A 274 -4.50 17.82 14.35
CA TRP A 274 -5.55 17.30 15.23
C TRP A 274 -4.97 16.88 16.59
N THR A 275 -3.91 16.09 16.58
CA THR A 275 -3.20 15.63 17.78
C THR A 275 -2.50 16.79 18.51
N ASN A 276 -1.85 17.68 17.76
CA ASN A 276 -1.01 18.74 18.33
C ASN A 276 -1.82 19.95 18.81
N LEU A 277 -2.79 20.42 18.01
CA LEU A 277 -3.54 21.65 18.34
C LEU A 277 -4.86 21.35 19.04
N LYS A 278 -5.47 20.17 18.81
CA LYS A 278 -6.71 19.71 19.46
C LYS A 278 -7.92 20.66 19.30
N VAL A 279 -7.90 21.50 18.27
CA VAL A 279 -8.99 22.47 17.98
C VAL A 279 -10.01 21.97 16.94
N LYS A 280 -9.60 21.10 16.02
CA LYS A 280 -10.45 20.51 14.97
C LYS A 280 -10.13 19.03 14.83
N HIS A 281 -11.12 18.22 14.48
CA HIS A 281 -10.94 16.79 14.22
C HIS A 281 -10.09 16.54 12.97
N GLY A 282 -9.39 15.40 12.91
CA GLY A 282 -8.50 15.02 11.79
C GLY A 282 -9.18 15.07 10.42
N THR A 283 -10.44 14.63 10.33
CA THR A 283 -11.23 14.71 9.09
C THR A 283 -11.38 16.14 8.56
N GLN A 284 -11.53 17.14 9.44
CA GLN A 284 -11.57 18.54 9.01
C GLN A 284 -10.17 19.02 8.56
N ARG A 285 -9.12 18.61 9.28
CA ARG A 285 -7.74 18.92 8.91
C ARG A 285 -7.34 18.31 7.57
N GLN A 286 -7.77 17.10 7.27
CA GLN A 286 -7.49 16.44 6.00
C GLN A 286 -8.11 17.17 4.81
N ARG A 287 -9.32 17.74 4.94
CA ARG A 287 -9.89 18.62 3.91
C ARG A 287 -9.03 19.88 3.71
N GLU A 288 -8.63 20.52 4.81
CA GLU A 288 -7.78 21.72 4.77
C GLU A 288 -6.44 21.44 4.08
N VAL A 289 -5.84 20.26 4.33
CA VAL A 289 -4.62 19.78 3.64
C VAL A 289 -4.82 19.73 2.13
N VAL A 290 -5.96 19.21 1.63
CA VAL A 290 -6.24 19.14 0.18
C VAL A 290 -6.25 20.55 -0.43
N PHE A 291 -6.99 21.49 0.17
CA PHE A 291 -7.09 22.85 -0.35
C PHE A 291 -5.78 23.63 -0.26
N ASP A 292 -5.02 23.44 0.81
CA ASP A 292 -3.69 24.05 0.94
C ASP A 292 -2.71 23.50 -0.10
N ALA A 293 -2.73 22.18 -0.34
CA ALA A 293 -1.92 21.56 -1.40
C ALA A 293 -2.29 22.09 -2.80
N LEU A 294 -3.58 22.28 -3.10
CA LEU A 294 -4.03 22.91 -4.35
C LEU A 294 -3.48 24.34 -4.49
N SER A 295 -3.53 25.13 -3.42
CA SER A 295 -2.98 26.50 -3.42
C SER A 295 -1.46 26.54 -3.66
N LYS A 296 -0.78 25.43 -3.34
CA LYS A 296 0.67 25.21 -3.53
C LYS A 296 1.01 24.41 -4.79
N GLY A 297 0.04 24.26 -5.70
CA GLY A 297 0.27 23.67 -7.02
C GLY A 297 0.29 22.14 -7.05
N TRP A 298 -0.48 21.46 -6.19
CA TRP A 298 -0.76 20.03 -6.35
C TRP A 298 -1.56 19.77 -7.63
N SER A 299 -0.89 19.28 -8.66
CA SER A 299 -1.48 18.99 -9.97
C SER A 299 -0.74 17.87 -10.71
N LYS A 300 -1.32 17.38 -11.81
CA LYS A 300 -0.71 16.37 -12.70
C LYS A 300 0.64 16.82 -13.24
N GLU A 301 0.82 18.13 -13.43
CA GLU A 301 2.03 18.73 -14.00
C GLU A 301 3.21 18.65 -13.03
N SER A 302 2.97 18.68 -11.72
CA SER A 302 4.00 18.89 -10.70
C SER A 302 4.20 17.72 -9.74
N ILE A 303 3.19 16.86 -9.53
CA ILE A 303 3.19 15.82 -8.50
C ILE A 303 2.67 14.48 -9.03
N GLY A 304 3.21 13.38 -8.50
CA GLY A 304 2.76 12.03 -8.80
C GLY A 304 3.31 11.50 -10.12
N SER A 305 2.47 10.78 -10.88
CA SER A 305 2.91 10.05 -12.08
C SER A 305 4.10 9.14 -11.80
N HIS A 306 4.08 8.47 -10.64
CA HIS A 306 5.13 7.56 -10.21
C HIS A 306 4.90 6.15 -10.75
N ILE A 307 5.96 5.36 -10.89
CA ILE A 307 5.88 3.94 -11.19
C ILE A 307 6.52 3.18 -10.03
N VAL A 308 5.75 2.31 -9.38
CA VAL A 308 6.24 1.39 -8.35
C VAL A 308 6.02 -0.03 -8.86
N ARG A 309 7.10 -0.71 -9.27
CA ARG A 309 6.97 -2.02 -9.89
C ARG A 309 8.03 -3.05 -9.54
N ASN A 310 7.68 -4.34 -9.63
CA ASN A 310 8.64 -5.44 -9.48
C ASN A 310 9.36 -5.45 -8.12
N ASN A 311 8.80 -4.81 -7.09
CA ASN A 311 9.41 -4.75 -5.77
C ASN A 311 8.86 -5.86 -4.88
N THR A 312 9.69 -6.32 -3.94
CA THR A 312 9.21 -7.05 -2.76
C THR A 312 9.22 -6.11 -1.57
N ILE A 313 8.09 -5.99 -0.87
CA ILE A 313 7.90 -5.07 0.24
C ILE A 313 7.38 -5.86 1.44
N LYS A 314 8.12 -5.89 2.54
CA LYS A 314 7.76 -6.72 3.69
C LYS A 314 8.13 -6.15 5.06
N ASN A 315 7.55 -6.74 6.11
CA ASN A 315 7.93 -6.48 7.51
C ASN A 315 7.89 -4.99 7.89
N CYS A 316 6.88 -4.24 7.43
CA CYS A 316 6.69 -2.83 7.80
C CYS A 316 5.48 -2.70 8.73
N GLU A 317 5.56 -1.87 9.78
CA GLU A 317 4.54 -1.86 10.85
C GLU A 317 3.45 -0.78 10.74
N GLN A 318 3.40 -0.03 9.63
CA GLN A 318 2.24 0.78 9.25
C GLN A 318 1.75 0.36 7.86
N ALA A 319 2.58 0.54 6.83
CA ALA A 319 2.19 0.28 5.45
C ALA A 319 3.35 -0.21 4.58
N GLY A 320 3.04 -1.07 3.61
CA GLY A 320 4.00 -1.41 2.56
C GLY A 320 4.19 -0.22 1.62
N ILE A 321 3.09 0.32 1.10
CA ILE A 321 3.04 1.56 0.33
C ILE A 321 2.00 2.50 0.95
N CYS A 322 2.36 3.75 1.25
CA CYS A 322 1.42 4.76 1.71
C CYS A 322 1.47 6.06 0.88
N GLY A 323 0.43 6.88 0.97
CA GLY A 323 0.49 8.26 0.50
C GLY A 323 -0.85 8.97 0.46
N HIS A 324 -0.87 10.25 0.82
CA HIS A 324 -1.96 11.18 0.57
C HIS A 324 -1.49 12.21 -0.45
N LEU A 325 -2.32 12.46 -1.48
CA LEU A 325 -2.11 13.42 -2.56
C LEU A 325 -0.96 13.08 -3.53
N GLY A 326 0.21 12.66 -3.04
CA GLY A 326 1.40 12.49 -3.88
C GLY A 326 1.36 11.30 -4.86
N ALA A 327 0.39 10.39 -4.72
CA ALA A 327 0.27 9.18 -5.56
C ALA A 327 -0.64 9.35 -6.79
N ILE A 328 -1.18 10.55 -7.03
CA ILE A 328 -2.02 10.84 -8.21
C ILE A 328 -1.34 10.39 -9.52
N PHE A 329 -2.12 9.86 -10.45
CA PHE A 329 -1.69 9.44 -11.79
C PHE A 329 -0.58 8.37 -11.81
N SER A 330 -0.34 7.69 -10.68
CA SER A 330 0.74 6.72 -10.56
C SER A 330 0.33 5.31 -11.00
N GLU A 331 1.31 4.48 -11.34
CA GLU A 331 1.14 3.05 -11.61
C GLU A 331 1.85 2.22 -10.53
N ILE A 332 1.12 1.29 -9.91
CA ILE A 332 1.63 0.39 -8.88
C ILE A 332 1.36 -1.04 -9.31
N TYR A 333 2.39 -1.75 -9.78
CA TYR A 333 2.19 -3.06 -10.36
C TYR A 333 3.29 -4.08 -10.22
N ASN A 334 2.90 -5.36 -10.30
CA ASN A 334 3.83 -6.48 -10.19
C ASN A 334 4.69 -6.41 -8.92
N ASN A 335 4.12 -5.94 -7.80
CA ASN A 335 4.80 -5.95 -6.51
C ASN A 335 4.34 -7.16 -5.68
N HIS A 336 5.24 -7.66 -4.84
CA HIS A 336 4.95 -8.68 -3.82
C HIS A 336 4.96 -8.01 -2.45
N ILE A 337 3.79 -7.91 -1.80
CA ILE A 337 3.60 -7.14 -0.56
C ILE A 337 3.04 -8.05 0.52
N TYR A 338 3.83 -8.29 1.57
CA TYR A 338 3.43 -9.20 2.63
C TYR A 338 4.02 -8.87 4.00
N ASN A 339 3.45 -9.45 5.06
CA ASN A 339 3.87 -9.21 6.44
C ASN A 339 3.84 -7.72 6.83
N ILE A 340 2.82 -6.99 6.38
CA ILE A 340 2.62 -5.59 6.77
C ILE A 340 1.73 -5.55 8.02
N HIS A 341 2.27 -4.93 9.08
CA HIS A 341 1.66 -4.79 10.39
C HIS A 341 1.34 -6.12 11.07
N THR A 342 2.32 -7.01 11.11
CA THR A 342 2.17 -8.35 11.70
C THR A 342 2.70 -8.42 13.13
N LYS A 343 3.58 -7.50 13.56
CA LYS A 343 3.97 -7.41 14.98
C LYS A 343 2.87 -6.78 15.83
N GLN A 344 2.09 -5.86 15.25
CA GLN A 344 0.96 -5.16 15.89
C GLN A 344 1.37 -4.52 17.22
N GLN A 345 2.54 -3.87 17.26
CA GLN A 345 3.04 -3.27 18.50
C GLN A 345 2.21 -2.06 18.93
N PHE A 346 1.76 -1.29 17.94
CA PHE A 346 0.78 -0.20 18.01
C PHE A 346 -0.28 -0.43 16.93
N PHE A 347 -1.34 0.38 16.88
CA PHE A 347 -2.38 0.33 15.85
C PHE A 347 -2.98 1.72 15.61
N GLY A 348 -3.31 2.01 14.36
CA GLY A 348 -4.03 3.21 13.98
C GLY A 348 -4.77 3.05 12.66
N TYR A 349 -5.62 4.02 12.33
CA TYR A 349 -6.38 4.00 11.07
C TYR A 349 -5.53 4.40 9.86
N GLU A 350 -4.28 3.97 9.79
CA GLU A 350 -3.37 4.21 8.65
C GLU A 350 -2.62 2.95 8.21
N THR A 351 -3.10 1.79 8.65
CA THR A 351 -2.45 0.50 8.44
C THR A 351 -2.99 -0.27 7.23
N GLY A 352 -2.11 -0.73 6.35
CA GLY A 352 -2.47 -1.63 5.24
C GLY A 352 -1.29 -1.95 4.31
N GLY A 353 -1.37 -3.05 3.56
CA GLY A 353 -0.36 -3.41 2.56
C GLY A 353 -0.10 -2.25 1.60
N ILE A 354 -1.19 -1.67 1.08
CA ILE A 354 -1.20 -0.38 0.39
C ILE A 354 -2.28 0.49 1.04
N LYS A 355 -1.97 1.73 1.45
CA LYS A 355 -2.96 2.74 1.84
C LYS A 355 -2.76 4.06 1.09
N LEU A 356 -3.71 4.43 0.24
CA LEU A 356 -3.65 5.68 -0.52
C LEU A 356 -4.85 6.58 -0.25
N HIS A 357 -4.61 7.88 -0.26
CA HIS A 357 -5.63 8.91 -0.22
C HIS A 357 -5.48 9.83 -1.43
N ALA A 358 -6.58 10.16 -2.09
CA ALA A 358 -6.60 10.86 -3.37
C ALA A 358 -5.78 10.13 -4.45
N ALA A 359 -6.04 8.83 -4.63
CA ALA A 359 -5.44 8.01 -5.66
C ALA A 359 -6.04 8.30 -7.06
N ILE A 360 -6.15 9.58 -7.42
CA ILE A 360 -6.81 10.05 -8.65
C ILE A 360 -6.08 9.47 -9.87
N ASP A 361 -6.82 8.80 -10.75
CA ASP A 361 -6.28 8.10 -11.93
C ASP A 361 -5.10 7.15 -11.63
N THR A 362 -4.95 6.70 -10.38
CA THR A 362 -3.91 5.73 -10.01
C THR A 362 -4.31 4.34 -10.51
N SER A 363 -3.37 3.65 -11.16
CA SER A 363 -3.56 2.28 -11.64
C SER A 363 -2.83 1.31 -10.72
N ILE A 364 -3.56 0.43 -10.04
CA ILE A 364 -3.03 -0.57 -9.10
C ILE A 364 -3.31 -1.95 -9.67
N HIS A 365 -2.29 -2.61 -10.22
CA HIS A 365 -2.55 -3.86 -10.93
C HIS A 365 -1.48 -4.94 -10.84
N ARG A 366 -1.91 -6.20 -10.95
CA ARG A 366 -1.00 -7.36 -10.93
C ARG A 366 -0.12 -7.45 -9.69
N ASN A 367 -0.58 -6.97 -8.53
CA ASN A 367 0.15 -7.12 -7.28
C ASN A 367 -0.25 -8.40 -6.55
N LEU A 368 0.70 -9.01 -5.83
CA LEU A 368 0.49 -10.13 -4.93
C LEU A 368 0.51 -9.62 -3.48
N ILE A 369 -0.65 -9.56 -2.81
CA ILE A 369 -0.84 -8.87 -1.53
C ILE A 369 -1.41 -9.84 -0.49
N HIS A 370 -0.60 -10.27 0.47
CA HIS A 370 -1.02 -11.32 1.41
C HIS A 370 -0.37 -11.23 2.78
N ASN A 371 -0.90 -11.95 3.77
CA ASN A 371 -0.33 -12.00 5.13
C ASN A 371 -0.15 -10.61 5.77
N ASN A 372 -1.01 -9.66 5.41
CA ASN A 372 -1.02 -8.33 5.98
C ASN A 372 -2.13 -8.20 7.01
N TYR A 373 -2.09 -7.15 7.84
CA TYR A 373 -3.26 -6.77 8.62
C TYR A 373 -4.47 -6.48 7.72
N ARG A 374 -4.24 -5.72 6.64
CA ARG A 374 -5.19 -5.38 5.57
C ARG A 374 -4.46 -5.39 4.23
N GLY A 375 -5.15 -5.77 3.15
CA GLY A 375 -4.59 -5.75 1.79
C GLY A 375 -4.40 -4.34 1.22
N LEU A 376 -5.46 -3.78 0.65
CA LEU A 376 -5.49 -2.45 0.01
C LEU A 376 -6.55 -1.56 0.67
N TRP A 377 -6.20 -0.31 0.96
CA TRP A 377 -7.09 0.72 1.47
C TRP A 377 -7.03 1.98 0.60
N LEU A 378 -8.16 2.30 -0.03
CA LEU A 378 -8.35 3.51 -0.81
C LEU A 378 -9.28 4.44 -0.03
N ASP A 379 -8.71 5.49 0.55
CA ASP A 379 -9.35 6.35 1.56
C ASP A 379 -9.43 7.79 1.02
N TRP A 380 -10.63 8.22 0.60
CA TRP A 380 -10.95 9.50 -0.05
C TRP A 380 -10.45 9.64 -1.48
N GLN A 381 -11.25 10.30 -2.31
CA GLN A 381 -10.83 10.91 -3.59
C GLN A 381 -10.20 9.91 -4.58
N SER A 382 -10.51 8.62 -4.49
CA SER A 382 -10.09 7.59 -5.44
C SER A 382 -10.98 7.63 -6.69
N GLN A 383 -10.85 8.73 -7.43
CA GLN A 383 -11.61 9.05 -8.64
C GLN A 383 -10.77 8.74 -9.89
N GLY A 384 -11.33 7.98 -10.83
CA GLY A 384 -10.60 7.43 -11.99
C GLY A 384 -9.64 6.29 -11.62
N THR A 385 -9.53 5.93 -10.34
CA THR A 385 -8.67 4.85 -9.86
C THR A 385 -9.08 3.51 -10.47
N ARG A 386 -8.10 2.69 -10.84
CA ARG A 386 -8.32 1.34 -11.34
C ARG A 386 -7.56 0.30 -10.53
N VAL A 387 -8.27 -0.64 -9.92
CA VAL A 387 -7.72 -1.79 -9.18
C VAL A 387 -7.94 -3.04 -10.04
N SER A 388 -6.90 -3.50 -10.73
CA SER A 388 -7.05 -4.52 -11.78
C SER A 388 -6.12 -5.72 -11.60
N LYS A 389 -6.62 -6.96 -11.72
CA LYS A 389 -5.78 -8.17 -11.79
C LYS A 389 -4.86 -8.37 -10.58
N ASN A 390 -5.23 -7.87 -9.39
CA ASN A 390 -4.48 -8.11 -8.17
C ASN A 390 -4.92 -9.42 -7.52
N ILE A 391 -4.02 -9.98 -6.70
CA ILE A 391 -4.24 -11.22 -5.95
C ILE A 391 -4.15 -10.87 -4.46
N PHE A 392 -5.23 -11.10 -3.74
CA PHE A 392 -5.32 -10.91 -2.30
C PHE A 392 -5.72 -12.22 -1.62
N TYR A 393 -4.98 -12.60 -0.59
CA TYR A 393 -5.32 -13.75 0.24
C TYR A 393 -4.65 -13.67 1.61
N ASN A 394 -5.23 -14.33 2.61
CA ASN A 394 -4.67 -14.41 3.95
C ASN A 394 -4.33 -13.04 4.58
N ASN A 395 -5.09 -12.00 4.23
CA ASN A 395 -5.07 -10.72 4.93
C ASN A 395 -6.00 -10.84 6.14
N PHE A 396 -5.53 -10.38 7.30
CA PHE A 396 -6.16 -10.65 8.58
C PHE A 396 -7.55 -10.02 8.73
N ASN A 397 -7.69 -8.75 8.34
CA ASN A 397 -8.93 -8.01 8.49
C ASN A 397 -9.74 -8.00 7.19
N GLU A 398 -9.19 -7.47 6.09
CA GLU A 398 -9.83 -7.48 4.78
C GLU A 398 -8.84 -7.38 3.59
N ASP A 399 -9.29 -7.81 2.39
CA ASP A 399 -8.52 -7.65 1.15
C ASP A 399 -8.58 -6.21 0.61
N PHE A 400 -9.77 -5.63 0.52
CA PHE A 400 -10.00 -4.31 -0.09
C PHE A 400 -10.93 -3.44 0.75
N PHE A 401 -10.44 -2.27 1.17
CA PHE A 401 -11.20 -1.22 1.83
C PHE A 401 -11.38 -0.01 0.90
N ASN A 402 -12.61 0.17 0.44
CA ASN A 402 -13.06 1.35 -0.29
C ASN A 402 -13.73 2.33 0.67
N GLU A 403 -13.08 3.44 1.00
CA GLU A 403 -13.55 4.39 2.01
C GLU A 403 -13.78 5.82 1.49
N VAL A 404 -15.01 6.31 1.66
CA VAL A 404 -15.46 7.67 1.35
C VAL A 404 -15.02 8.22 0.00
N ASN A 405 -15.09 7.36 -1.01
CA ASN A 405 -14.90 7.67 -2.42
C ASN A 405 -16.25 7.86 -3.11
N HIS A 406 -16.25 8.66 -4.18
CA HIS A 406 -17.45 9.03 -4.94
C HIS A 406 -17.47 8.48 -6.36
N GLY A 407 -16.41 7.77 -6.77
CA GLY A 407 -16.24 7.26 -8.12
C GLY A 407 -15.88 8.32 -9.17
N PRO A 408 -15.84 7.94 -10.46
CA PRO A 408 -15.89 6.56 -10.91
C PRO A 408 -14.61 5.82 -10.46
N MET A 409 -14.76 4.61 -9.91
CA MET A 409 -13.63 3.72 -9.64
C MET A 409 -13.90 2.35 -10.26
N VAL A 410 -12.89 1.75 -10.88
CA VAL A 410 -13.00 0.43 -11.49
C VAL A 410 -12.20 -0.60 -10.69
N VAL A 411 -12.86 -1.69 -10.30
CA VAL A 411 -12.26 -2.83 -9.60
C VAL A 411 -12.50 -4.06 -10.46
N ASP A 412 -11.51 -4.47 -11.26
CA ASP A 412 -11.70 -5.50 -12.27
C ASP A 412 -10.73 -6.68 -12.24
N ASN A 413 -11.24 -7.87 -12.57
CA ASN A 413 -10.42 -9.07 -12.73
C ASN A 413 -9.57 -9.42 -11.48
N ASN A 414 -9.92 -9.01 -10.27
CA ASN A 414 -9.14 -9.34 -9.08
C ASN A 414 -9.50 -10.70 -8.51
N ILE A 415 -8.57 -11.28 -7.75
CA ILE A 415 -8.77 -12.48 -6.94
C ILE A 415 -8.70 -12.04 -5.46
N MET A 416 -9.79 -12.18 -4.72
CA MET A 416 -9.90 -11.79 -3.31
C MET A 416 -10.35 -13.01 -2.49
N LEU A 417 -9.46 -13.59 -1.70
CA LEU A 417 -9.66 -14.88 -1.03
C LEU A 417 -9.50 -14.84 0.50
N SER A 418 -9.36 -13.66 1.11
CA SER A 418 -9.39 -13.55 2.58
C SER A 418 -10.82 -13.66 3.11
N GLU A 419 -10.97 -13.89 4.43
CA GLU A 419 -12.28 -14.09 5.06
C GLU A 419 -13.22 -12.91 4.81
N ASN A 420 -12.73 -11.67 4.89
CA ASN A 420 -13.44 -10.49 4.41
C ASN A 420 -12.74 -9.98 3.15
N SER A 421 -13.46 -9.95 2.03
CA SER A 421 -12.89 -9.46 0.78
C SER A 421 -13.04 -7.95 0.65
N ILE A 422 -14.24 -7.44 0.91
CA ILE A 422 -14.55 -6.02 0.65
C ILE A 422 -15.15 -5.41 1.89
N ILE A 423 -14.67 -4.23 2.26
CA ILE A 423 -15.42 -3.27 3.07
C ILE A 423 -15.71 -2.05 2.20
N ASN A 424 -17.01 -1.73 2.06
CA ASN A 424 -17.49 -0.64 1.25
C ASN A 424 -18.12 0.45 2.13
N VAL A 425 -17.50 1.62 2.11
CA VAL A 425 -17.89 2.85 2.82
C VAL A 425 -17.93 3.99 1.82
N SER A 426 -18.30 3.69 0.58
CA SER A 426 -18.20 4.56 -0.58
C SER A 426 -19.41 4.39 -1.51
N GLN A 427 -19.35 5.05 -2.67
CA GLN A 427 -20.30 4.99 -3.77
C GLN A 427 -19.57 5.15 -5.11
N GLY A 428 -20.22 4.87 -6.23
CA GLY A 428 -19.67 5.15 -7.57
C GLY A 428 -18.60 4.15 -8.04
N THR A 429 -18.63 2.90 -7.57
CA THR A 429 -17.60 1.90 -7.89
C THR A 429 -18.13 0.77 -8.77
N ALA A 430 -17.38 0.43 -9.82
CA ALA A 430 -17.67 -0.69 -10.72
C ALA A 430 -16.79 -1.92 -10.42
N TYR A 431 -17.41 -2.98 -9.90
CA TYR A 431 -16.80 -4.28 -9.62
C TYR A 431 -17.09 -5.25 -10.77
N LEU A 432 -16.07 -5.54 -11.58
CA LEU A 432 -16.21 -6.22 -12.86
C LEU A 432 -15.35 -7.50 -12.92
N HIS A 433 -15.94 -8.65 -13.20
CA HIS A 433 -15.16 -9.88 -13.42
C HIS A 433 -14.22 -10.29 -12.26
N ASN A 434 -14.55 -9.99 -11.01
CA ASN A 434 -13.74 -10.40 -9.86
C ASN A 434 -14.10 -11.82 -9.39
N LEU A 435 -13.16 -12.47 -8.71
CA LEU A 435 -13.40 -13.63 -7.86
C LEU A 435 -13.36 -13.16 -6.40
N ILE A 436 -14.50 -13.21 -5.72
CA ILE A 436 -14.70 -12.69 -4.36
C ILE A 436 -15.09 -13.86 -3.45
N GLY A 437 -14.11 -14.37 -2.70
CA GLY A 437 -14.24 -15.54 -1.82
C GLY A 437 -14.62 -15.21 -0.38
N GLY A 438 -14.58 -13.94 0.02
CA GLY A 438 -14.86 -13.49 1.37
C GLY A 438 -16.20 -12.77 1.53
N ASN A 439 -16.43 -12.26 2.73
CA ASN A 439 -17.59 -11.43 3.06
C ASN A 439 -17.46 -10.02 2.47
N ILE A 440 -18.61 -9.35 2.34
CA ILE A 440 -18.73 -7.92 2.05
C ILE A 440 -19.26 -7.21 3.31
N LEU A 441 -18.52 -6.22 3.80
CA LEU A 441 -18.92 -5.38 4.92
C LEU A 441 -19.39 -4.02 4.41
N MET A 442 -20.58 -3.59 4.82
CA MET A 442 -21.13 -2.27 4.46
C MET A 442 -21.14 -1.33 5.68
N ARG A 443 -20.59 -0.11 5.57
CA ARG A 443 -20.74 0.94 6.60
C ARG A 443 -21.04 2.28 5.97
N LEU A 444 -22.04 2.99 6.49
CA LEU A 444 -22.39 4.33 6.04
C LEU A 444 -21.46 5.38 6.65
N ALA A 445 -21.18 6.47 5.93
CA ALA A 445 -20.42 7.60 6.42
C ALA A 445 -21.04 8.94 5.98
N PRO A 446 -22.29 9.23 6.38
CA PRO A 446 -23.04 10.37 5.86
C PRO A 446 -22.52 11.72 6.41
N SER A 447 -21.82 11.69 7.54
CA SER A 447 -21.24 12.87 8.20
C SER A 447 -19.82 13.20 7.76
N ARG A 448 -19.21 12.40 6.87
CA ARG A 448 -17.87 12.65 6.34
C ARG A 448 -17.94 13.24 4.94
N PHE A 449 -17.85 14.57 4.86
CA PHE A 449 -17.74 15.28 3.59
C PHE A 449 -16.32 15.14 3.04
N THR A 450 -16.17 14.51 1.88
CA THR A 450 -14.89 14.33 1.19
C THR A 450 -14.94 14.93 -0.21
N PRO A 451 -13.81 15.44 -0.76
CA PRO A 451 -13.80 16.04 -2.08
C PRO A 451 -14.06 15.03 -3.20
N TYR A 452 -14.61 15.54 -4.30
CA TYR A 452 -14.56 14.94 -5.63
C TYR A 452 -14.03 15.97 -6.63
N HIS A 453 -13.55 15.50 -7.77
CA HIS A 453 -12.71 16.27 -8.69
C HIS A 453 -13.34 16.40 -10.07
N PHE A 454 -12.83 17.32 -10.88
CA PHE A 454 -13.03 17.27 -12.32
C PHE A 454 -12.31 16.04 -12.91
N PRO A 455 -12.81 15.46 -14.02
CA PRO A 455 -12.19 14.30 -14.66
C PRO A 455 -10.69 14.50 -14.90
N HIS A 456 -9.90 13.46 -14.57
CA HIS A 456 -8.46 13.41 -14.81
C HIS A 456 -7.65 14.59 -14.26
N SER A 457 -8.11 15.17 -13.15
CA SER A 457 -7.57 16.40 -12.57
C SER A 457 -7.55 16.37 -11.04
N THR A 458 -6.66 17.16 -10.45
CA THR A 458 -6.70 17.45 -9.00
C THR A 458 -7.70 18.54 -8.65
N ALA A 459 -8.19 19.31 -9.64
CA ALA A 459 -9.13 20.39 -9.42
C ALA A 459 -10.41 19.85 -8.74
N VAL A 460 -10.74 20.39 -7.58
CA VAL A 460 -11.91 19.97 -6.79
C VAL A 460 -13.18 20.54 -7.42
N ALA A 461 -14.14 19.67 -7.72
CA ALA A 461 -15.45 20.04 -8.24
C ALA A 461 -16.47 20.24 -7.10
N GLY A 462 -16.30 19.57 -5.96
CA GLY A 462 -17.14 19.78 -4.78
C GLY A 462 -16.79 18.84 -3.61
N LEU A 463 -17.65 18.82 -2.59
CA LEU A 463 -17.56 17.92 -1.45
C LEU A 463 -18.92 17.28 -1.18
N MET A 464 -18.93 16.00 -0.81
CA MET A 464 -20.16 15.25 -0.55
C MET A 464 -19.94 14.20 0.55
N GLY A 465 -21.02 13.86 1.27
CA GLY A 465 -21.07 12.71 2.18
C GLY A 465 -21.30 11.39 1.44
N ILE A 466 -21.36 10.26 2.15
CA ILE A 466 -21.63 8.96 1.51
C ILE A 466 -23.06 8.51 1.77
N ASN A 467 -23.81 8.37 0.67
CA ASN A 467 -25.20 7.91 0.64
C ASN A 467 -25.31 6.39 0.43
N HIS A 468 -24.22 5.74 -0.01
CA HIS A 468 -24.16 4.36 -0.54
C HIS A 468 -24.95 4.18 -1.85
N GLY A 469 -24.56 3.17 -2.62
CA GLY A 469 -25.13 2.87 -3.93
C GLY A 469 -24.28 3.49 -5.03
N ASP A 470 -24.87 3.70 -6.21
CA ASP A 470 -24.14 4.08 -7.43
C ASP A 470 -23.04 3.05 -7.80
N ASP A 471 -23.17 1.84 -7.26
CA ASP A 471 -22.21 0.77 -7.43
C ASP A 471 -22.69 -0.19 -8.53
N HIS A 472 -21.75 -0.61 -9.36
CA HIS A 472 -21.96 -1.51 -10.48
C HIS A 472 -21.33 -2.86 -10.17
N PHE A 473 -22.06 -3.96 -10.33
CA PHE A 473 -21.54 -5.32 -10.18
C PHE A 473 -21.92 -6.16 -11.40
N TYR A 474 -20.92 -6.46 -12.22
CA TYR A 474 -21.11 -7.24 -13.43
C TYR A 474 -20.13 -8.41 -13.54
N ASN A 475 -20.66 -9.55 -13.95
CA ASN A 475 -19.87 -10.71 -14.34
C ASN A 475 -18.93 -11.22 -13.24
N ASN A 476 -19.21 -11.05 -11.94
CA ASN A 476 -18.36 -11.53 -10.86
C ASN A 476 -18.66 -12.99 -10.46
N ILE A 477 -17.72 -13.64 -9.78
CA ILE A 477 -17.93 -14.90 -9.06
C ILE A 477 -17.83 -14.62 -7.57
N PHE A 478 -18.87 -14.94 -6.81
CA PHE A 478 -18.90 -14.90 -5.35
C PHE A 478 -18.89 -16.30 -4.77
N SER A 479 -18.10 -16.53 -3.73
CA SER A 479 -18.02 -17.83 -3.05
C SER A 479 -17.62 -17.67 -1.59
N CYS A 480 -18.58 -17.31 -0.74
CA CYS A 480 -18.34 -17.14 0.68
C CYS A 480 -18.52 -18.45 1.48
N ASN A 481 -17.64 -18.70 2.46
CA ASN A 481 -17.65 -19.89 3.31
C ASN A 481 -18.23 -19.64 4.72
N THR A 482 -18.19 -18.39 5.19
CA THR A 482 -18.56 -18.00 6.55
C THR A 482 -19.95 -17.38 6.59
N SER A 483 -20.79 -17.81 7.52
CA SER A 483 -22.05 -17.14 7.84
C SER A 483 -21.85 -16.31 9.10
N SER A 484 -22.11 -15.01 9.06
CA SER A 484 -21.95 -14.12 10.21
C SER A 484 -23.27 -13.75 10.86
N LYS A 485 -23.22 -13.50 12.18
CA LYS A 485 -24.34 -12.91 12.94
C LYS A 485 -24.28 -11.36 12.95
N ASN A 486 -23.24 -10.77 12.35
CA ASN A 486 -23.13 -9.32 12.23
C ASN A 486 -24.01 -8.82 11.08
N ASN A 487 -24.99 -7.95 11.39
CA ASN A 487 -25.95 -7.42 10.41
C ASN A 487 -25.33 -6.50 9.34
N GLN A 488 -24.06 -6.11 9.48
CA GLN A 488 -23.31 -5.34 8.49
C GLN A 488 -22.41 -6.21 7.60
N LEU A 489 -22.31 -7.51 7.90
CA LEU A 489 -21.47 -8.46 7.18
C LEU A 489 -22.34 -9.39 6.33
N PHE A 490 -22.09 -9.38 5.03
CA PHE A 490 -22.90 -10.07 4.03
C PHE A 490 -22.06 -11.08 3.26
N THR A 491 -22.69 -12.16 2.80
CA THR A 491 -22.02 -13.25 2.07
C THR A 491 -21.98 -13.02 0.56
N GLY A 492 -22.62 -11.96 0.05
CA GLY A 492 -22.63 -11.56 -1.35
C GLY A 492 -23.36 -10.24 -1.55
N LEU A 493 -24.01 -10.09 -2.71
CA LEU A 493 -24.73 -8.86 -3.08
C LEU A 493 -26.10 -8.70 -2.38
N ASN A 494 -26.47 -9.64 -1.50
CA ASN A 494 -27.51 -9.39 -0.50
C ASN A 494 -27.20 -8.17 0.41
N ALA A 495 -25.94 -7.71 0.43
CA ALA A 495 -25.50 -6.41 0.97
C ALA A 495 -26.30 -5.21 0.44
N PHE A 496 -26.82 -5.31 -0.79
CA PHE A 496 -27.56 -4.25 -1.47
C PHE A 496 -29.09 -4.47 -1.45
N ASN A 497 -29.59 -5.42 -0.65
CA ASN A 497 -31.03 -5.58 -0.51
C ASN A 497 -31.68 -4.28 0.03
N GLY A 498 -32.74 -3.84 -0.65
CA GLY A 498 -33.44 -2.59 -0.34
C GLY A 498 -32.79 -1.33 -0.93
N PHE A 499 -31.78 -1.45 -1.79
CA PHE A 499 -31.33 -0.34 -2.64
C PHE A 499 -32.27 -0.19 -3.86
N PRO A 500 -32.47 1.04 -4.36
CA PRO A 500 -33.28 1.27 -5.54
C PRO A 500 -32.59 0.78 -6.82
N LEU A 501 -33.39 0.51 -7.85
CA LEU A 501 -32.92 0.39 -9.22
C LEU A 501 -33.03 1.76 -9.91
N SER A 502 -32.28 1.97 -10.99
CA SER A 502 -32.34 3.22 -11.77
C SER A 502 -33.73 3.48 -12.39
N SER A 503 -34.52 2.42 -12.60
CA SER A 503 -35.91 2.47 -13.06
C SER A 503 -36.92 2.87 -11.99
N ASP A 504 -36.54 2.88 -10.72
CA ASP A 504 -37.45 3.25 -9.62
C ASP A 504 -37.60 4.77 -9.53
N SER A 505 -38.72 5.24 -8.97
CA SER A 505 -38.84 6.65 -8.56
C SER A 505 -38.10 6.87 -7.25
N TRP A 506 -36.77 7.00 -7.31
CA TRP A 506 -35.91 7.05 -6.12
C TRP A 506 -35.65 8.47 -5.59
N TYR A 507 -35.88 9.52 -6.39
CA TYR A 507 -35.63 10.93 -5.99
C TYR A 507 -36.74 11.92 -6.32
N GLN A 508 -37.79 11.54 -7.06
CA GLN A 508 -38.73 12.51 -7.65
C GLN A 508 -39.54 13.32 -6.62
N ASP A 509 -39.80 12.75 -5.44
CA ASP A 509 -40.54 13.41 -4.37
C ASP A 509 -39.64 14.13 -3.34
N MET A 510 -38.32 14.05 -3.51
CA MET A 510 -37.33 14.60 -2.58
C MET A 510 -37.01 16.05 -2.98
N LYS A 511 -37.43 17.01 -2.16
CA LYS A 511 -37.33 18.45 -2.48
C LYS A 511 -36.43 19.23 -1.53
N ARG A 512 -36.00 18.65 -0.40
CA ARG A 512 -35.19 19.33 0.61
C ARG A 512 -33.81 18.68 0.73
N PRO A 513 -32.76 19.43 1.09
CA PRO A 513 -31.42 18.87 1.29
C PRO A 513 -31.36 17.65 2.23
N ASN A 514 -32.15 17.67 3.31
CA ASN A 514 -32.21 16.54 4.25
C ASN A 514 -32.80 15.27 3.63
N ASP A 515 -33.68 15.41 2.63
CA ASP A 515 -34.23 14.28 1.91
C ASP A 515 -33.12 13.61 1.09
N PHE A 516 -32.26 14.41 0.42
CA PHE A 516 -31.11 13.92 -0.34
C PHE A 516 -30.01 13.29 0.51
N ALA A 517 -29.78 13.78 1.73
CA ALA A 517 -28.79 13.24 2.64
C ALA A 517 -29.15 11.87 3.23
N ALA A 518 -30.42 11.47 3.14
CA ALA A 518 -30.92 10.18 3.64
C ALA A 518 -31.17 9.14 2.53
N LEU A 519 -30.98 9.52 1.27
CA LEU A 519 -31.22 8.64 0.12
C LEU A 519 -30.12 7.60 -0.03
N LYS A 520 -30.52 6.42 -0.53
CA LYS A 520 -29.60 5.46 -1.15
C LYS A 520 -29.61 5.68 -2.65
N LEU A 521 -28.44 5.63 -3.27
CA LEU A 521 -28.32 5.73 -4.71
C LEU A 521 -28.69 4.39 -5.38
N PRO A 522 -29.16 4.42 -6.64
CA PRO A 522 -29.42 3.20 -7.40
C PRO A 522 -28.21 2.29 -7.52
N VAL A 523 -28.43 0.98 -7.61
CA VAL A 523 -27.37 -0.01 -7.88
C VAL A 523 -27.59 -0.68 -9.23
N PHE A 524 -26.49 -1.09 -9.85
CA PHE A 524 -26.46 -1.67 -11.19
C PHE A 524 -25.84 -3.07 -11.11
N ILE A 525 -26.68 -4.07 -10.84
CA ILE A 525 -26.23 -5.43 -10.50
C ILE A 525 -26.84 -6.43 -11.48
N GLU A 526 -25.99 -7.13 -12.22
CA GLU A 526 -26.41 -8.12 -13.19
C GLU A 526 -25.31 -9.13 -13.54
N SER A 527 -25.71 -10.33 -13.96
CA SER A 527 -24.83 -11.36 -14.52
C SER A 527 -23.77 -11.85 -13.54
N ASN A 528 -24.08 -11.97 -12.25
CA ASN A 528 -23.15 -12.51 -11.25
C ASN A 528 -23.42 -14.00 -10.94
N LEU A 529 -22.35 -14.72 -10.60
CA LEU A 529 -22.38 -16.12 -10.22
C LEU A 529 -22.16 -16.28 -8.72
N TYR A 530 -23.06 -17.01 -8.06
CA TYR A 530 -23.04 -17.22 -6.61
C TYR A 530 -22.87 -18.68 -6.27
N TYR A 531 -21.76 -19.01 -5.62
CA TYR A 531 -21.46 -20.34 -5.13
C TYR A 531 -21.56 -20.40 -3.60
N ASN A 532 -21.70 -21.63 -3.10
CA ASN A 532 -21.73 -21.94 -1.68
C ASN A 532 -22.73 -21.07 -0.90
N LYS A 533 -22.27 -20.28 0.09
CA LYS A 533 -23.15 -19.43 0.92
C LYS A 533 -23.34 -18.02 0.35
N ALA A 534 -22.77 -17.71 -0.81
CA ALA A 534 -22.95 -16.40 -1.41
C ALA A 534 -24.39 -16.17 -1.84
N LEU A 535 -24.92 -14.98 -1.54
CA LEU A 535 -26.30 -14.63 -1.81
C LEU A 535 -26.39 -13.45 -2.79
N PRO A 536 -27.32 -13.49 -3.76
CA PRO A 536 -27.51 -12.40 -4.71
C PRO A 536 -28.23 -11.20 -4.10
N PHE A 537 -28.17 -10.08 -4.81
CA PHE A 537 -29.12 -8.99 -4.62
C PHE A 537 -30.51 -9.46 -5.02
N ASN A 538 -31.51 -9.24 -4.17
CA ASN A 538 -32.84 -9.79 -4.34
C ASN A 538 -33.62 -9.29 -5.57
N ARG A 539 -33.13 -8.26 -6.27
CA ARG A 539 -33.71 -7.74 -7.51
C ARG A 539 -32.76 -7.88 -8.72
N GLU A 540 -31.67 -8.63 -8.59
CA GLU A 540 -30.81 -8.97 -9.72
C GLU A 540 -31.54 -9.88 -10.71
N GLN A 541 -31.72 -9.42 -11.96
CA GLN A 541 -32.55 -10.11 -12.95
C GLN A 541 -31.87 -11.34 -13.57
N ILE A 542 -30.57 -11.22 -13.89
CA ILE A 542 -29.78 -12.30 -14.47
C ILE A 542 -28.71 -12.70 -13.46
N ASN A 543 -28.83 -13.89 -12.89
CA ASN A 543 -27.82 -14.49 -12.03
C ASN A 543 -27.92 -16.02 -12.09
N ILE A 544 -26.92 -16.71 -11.55
CA ILE A 544 -27.06 -18.11 -11.17
C ILE A 544 -26.58 -18.28 -9.73
N VAL A 545 -27.41 -18.94 -8.92
CA VAL A 545 -27.06 -19.39 -7.57
C VAL A 545 -26.90 -20.91 -7.58
N ASN A 546 -25.72 -21.40 -7.20
CA ASN A 546 -25.47 -22.81 -6.93
C ASN A 546 -24.92 -22.99 -5.51
N SER A 547 -25.83 -23.09 -4.55
CA SER A 547 -25.51 -23.17 -3.13
C SER A 547 -24.84 -24.49 -2.70
N ASN A 548 -24.87 -25.52 -3.55
CA ASN A 548 -24.35 -26.85 -3.24
C ASN A 548 -22.94 -27.06 -3.82
N PHE A 549 -22.35 -26.04 -4.43
CA PHE A 549 -21.03 -26.11 -5.05
C PHE A 549 -20.05 -25.19 -4.31
N ASP A 550 -18.95 -25.77 -3.85
CA ASP A 550 -17.80 -25.04 -3.33
C ASP A 550 -16.66 -25.06 -4.37
N PRO A 551 -16.22 -23.90 -4.88
CA PRO A 551 -15.09 -23.83 -5.80
C PRO A 551 -13.75 -24.17 -5.14
N SER A 552 -13.67 -24.17 -3.80
CA SER A 552 -12.46 -24.42 -3.01
C SER A 552 -11.24 -23.62 -3.50
N ALA A 553 -11.48 -22.35 -3.83
CA ALA A 553 -10.47 -21.46 -4.38
C ALA A 553 -9.33 -21.21 -3.37
N SER A 554 -8.08 -21.41 -3.79
CA SER A 554 -6.91 -21.24 -2.92
C SER A 554 -5.65 -20.87 -3.72
N ILE A 555 -4.72 -20.20 -3.05
CA ILE A 555 -3.40 -19.86 -3.60
C ILE A 555 -2.37 -20.90 -3.17
N GLN A 556 -1.55 -21.37 -4.11
CA GLN A 556 -0.46 -22.32 -3.88
C GLN A 556 0.86 -21.78 -4.42
N HIS A 557 1.90 -21.83 -3.61
CA HIS A 557 3.27 -21.51 -4.00
C HIS A 557 4.01 -22.80 -4.38
N ILE A 558 4.62 -22.84 -5.56
CA ILE A 558 5.40 -23.97 -6.05
C ILE A 558 6.70 -23.43 -6.64
N GLY A 559 7.76 -23.45 -5.82
CA GLY A 559 8.97 -22.68 -6.09
C GLY A 559 8.63 -21.20 -6.24
N GLU A 560 9.14 -20.58 -7.31
CA GLU A 560 8.91 -19.16 -7.61
C GLU A 560 7.55 -18.87 -8.28
N LYS A 561 6.71 -19.88 -8.51
CA LYS A 561 5.44 -19.71 -9.21
C LYS A 561 4.27 -19.79 -8.24
N VAL A 562 3.32 -18.88 -8.40
CA VAL A 562 2.10 -18.80 -7.60
C VAL A 562 0.92 -19.21 -8.47
N PHE A 563 0.12 -20.13 -7.97
CA PHE A 563 -1.01 -20.71 -8.67
C PHE A 563 -2.32 -20.44 -7.94
N LEU A 564 -3.37 -20.09 -8.69
CA LEU A 564 -4.75 -20.24 -8.24
C LEU A 564 -5.20 -21.68 -8.54
N LYS A 565 -5.64 -22.39 -7.50
CA LYS A 565 -6.45 -23.61 -7.65
C LYS A 565 -7.92 -23.23 -7.48
N ILE A 566 -8.78 -23.65 -8.42
CA ILE A 566 -10.23 -23.38 -8.38
C ILE A 566 -11.01 -24.46 -9.12
N ASN A 567 -12.16 -24.86 -8.57
CA ASN A 567 -13.14 -25.70 -9.26
C ASN A 567 -14.28 -24.84 -9.82
N VAL A 568 -14.78 -25.18 -11.02
CA VAL A 568 -16.01 -24.59 -11.57
C VAL A 568 -16.96 -25.64 -12.11
N ASP A 569 -18.26 -25.45 -11.94
CA ASP A 569 -19.30 -26.35 -12.45
C ASP A 569 -19.97 -25.79 -13.72
N LYS A 570 -21.01 -26.47 -14.21
CA LYS A 570 -21.72 -26.07 -15.43
C LYS A 570 -22.34 -24.66 -15.33
N SER A 571 -22.58 -24.12 -14.14
CA SER A 571 -23.12 -22.76 -14.00
C SER A 571 -22.18 -21.69 -14.57
N TYR A 572 -20.87 -21.85 -14.42
CA TYR A 572 -19.85 -20.96 -15.01
C TYR A 572 -20.01 -20.78 -16.52
N LYS A 573 -20.40 -21.84 -17.23
CA LYS A 573 -20.61 -21.79 -18.68
C LYS A 573 -22.00 -21.30 -19.07
N ARG A 574 -23.00 -21.53 -18.22
CA ARG A 574 -24.42 -21.24 -18.51
C ARG A 574 -24.83 -19.81 -18.20
N LEU A 575 -24.13 -19.12 -17.29
CA LEU A 575 -24.48 -17.75 -16.94
C LEU A 575 -24.40 -16.87 -18.18
N GLU A 576 -25.50 -16.18 -18.46
CA GLU A 576 -25.54 -15.15 -19.49
C GLU A 576 -24.85 -13.90 -18.95
N THR A 577 -24.00 -13.33 -19.80
CA THR A 577 -23.11 -12.22 -19.49
C THR A 577 -23.03 -11.34 -20.73
N ARG A 578 -22.50 -10.13 -20.55
CA ARG A 578 -22.22 -9.22 -21.66
C ARG A 578 -20.84 -8.59 -21.51
N LEU A 579 -20.22 -8.21 -22.63
CA LEU A 579 -19.00 -7.41 -22.62
C LEU A 579 -19.29 -6.06 -21.95
N ILE A 580 -18.50 -5.67 -20.95
CA ILE A 580 -18.68 -4.41 -20.24
C ILE A 580 -17.85 -3.30 -20.89
N THR A 581 -18.50 -2.17 -21.13
CA THR A 581 -17.91 -0.97 -21.73
C THR A 581 -18.31 0.30 -20.97
N THR A 582 -17.67 1.44 -21.24
CA THR A 582 -18.11 2.75 -20.72
C THR A 582 -19.58 3.00 -21.01
N SER A 583 -20.09 2.64 -22.19
CA SER A 583 -21.51 2.86 -22.52
C SER A 583 -22.49 2.06 -21.65
N ILE A 584 -22.07 0.90 -21.13
CA ILE A 584 -22.89 0.08 -20.22
C ILE A 584 -22.83 0.63 -18.80
N LEU A 585 -21.66 1.11 -18.38
CA LEU A 585 -21.47 1.64 -17.03
C LEU A 585 -22.02 3.06 -16.89
N GLY A 586 -22.00 3.87 -17.94
CA GLY A 586 -22.38 5.28 -17.89
C GLY A 586 -21.37 6.10 -17.07
N SER A 587 -21.91 6.98 -16.23
CA SER A 587 -21.14 7.89 -15.37
C SER A 587 -21.52 7.68 -13.91
N SER A 588 -20.55 7.85 -13.01
CA SER A 588 -20.86 7.89 -11.57
C SER A 588 -21.76 9.09 -11.27
N PHE A 589 -22.72 8.91 -10.37
CA PHE A 589 -23.72 9.90 -10.00
C PHE A 589 -23.09 11.21 -9.50
N GLN A 590 -22.14 11.13 -8.58
CA GLN A 590 -21.70 12.32 -7.85
C GLN A 590 -20.71 13.18 -8.65
N THR A 591 -19.87 12.56 -9.46
CA THR A 591 -18.82 13.29 -10.21
C THR A 591 -19.24 13.59 -11.65
N GLU A 592 -20.35 13.01 -12.09
CA GLU A 592 -20.86 13.08 -13.47
C GLU A 592 -19.81 12.63 -14.52
N THR A 593 -18.78 11.90 -14.08
CA THR A 593 -17.67 11.44 -14.91
C THR A 593 -17.92 10.01 -15.41
N PRO A 594 -17.72 9.71 -16.70
CA PRO A 594 -17.83 8.35 -17.24
C PRO A 594 -16.85 7.36 -16.60
N PHE A 595 -17.22 6.08 -16.56
CA PHE A 595 -16.25 5.02 -16.27
C PHE A 595 -15.35 4.80 -17.50
N GLU A 596 -14.22 5.51 -17.56
CA GLU A 596 -13.29 5.55 -18.70
C GLU A 596 -11.84 5.29 -18.30
N ASN A 597 -10.93 5.20 -19.29
CA ASN A 597 -9.49 5.09 -19.02
C ASN A 597 -8.92 6.47 -18.61
N SER A 598 -7.74 6.50 -18.01
CA SER A 598 -7.09 7.74 -17.51
C SER A 598 -6.70 8.76 -18.58
N ASP A 599 -6.81 8.39 -19.86
CA ASP A 599 -6.64 9.27 -21.02
C ASP A 599 -7.98 9.75 -21.62
N GLY A 600 -9.11 9.45 -20.97
CA GLY A 600 -10.47 9.77 -21.42
C GLY A 600 -10.99 8.85 -22.54
N SER A 601 -10.27 7.78 -22.87
CA SER A 601 -10.74 6.81 -23.87
C SER A 601 -11.73 5.80 -23.27
N GLU A 602 -12.57 5.23 -24.12
CA GLU A 602 -13.55 4.21 -23.71
C GLU A 602 -12.90 3.03 -22.99
N LEU A 603 -13.43 2.70 -21.81
CA LEU A 603 -13.13 1.47 -21.11
C LEU A 603 -13.80 0.30 -21.82
N VAL A 604 -13.03 -0.70 -22.24
CA VAL A 604 -13.53 -1.95 -22.82
C VAL A 604 -12.90 -3.14 -22.09
N LEU A 605 -13.71 -3.93 -21.37
CA LEU A 605 -13.26 -5.11 -20.61
C LEU A 605 -13.18 -6.35 -21.50
N ASN A 606 -12.33 -6.31 -22.53
CA ASN A 606 -12.15 -7.40 -23.51
C ASN A 606 -10.99 -8.36 -23.19
N SER A 607 -10.28 -8.17 -22.07
CA SER A 607 -9.21 -9.09 -21.64
C SER A 607 -9.41 -9.58 -20.20
N ASP A 608 -9.04 -10.82 -19.96
CA ASP A 608 -9.09 -11.46 -18.64
C ASP A 608 -7.80 -11.22 -17.83
N PHE A 609 -7.70 -11.82 -16.64
CA PHE A 609 -6.54 -11.77 -15.76
C PHE A 609 -5.23 -12.18 -16.47
N SER A 610 -5.30 -13.23 -17.28
CA SER A 610 -4.16 -13.79 -18.03
C SER A 610 -3.93 -13.09 -19.37
N ASN A 611 -4.68 -12.01 -19.65
CA ASN A 611 -4.71 -11.28 -20.93
C ASN A 611 -5.28 -12.10 -22.11
N ASN A 612 -6.03 -13.17 -21.85
CA ASN A 612 -6.79 -13.82 -22.90
C ASN A 612 -7.91 -12.89 -23.38
N GLN A 613 -8.18 -12.91 -24.68
CA GLN A 613 -9.33 -12.22 -25.24
C GLN A 613 -10.62 -12.85 -24.72
N ARG A 614 -11.55 -12.01 -24.30
CA ARG A 614 -12.88 -12.43 -23.85
C ARG A 614 -13.80 -12.60 -25.06
N ASP A 615 -14.78 -13.49 -24.95
CA ASP A 615 -15.84 -13.56 -25.94
C ASP A 615 -16.61 -12.23 -25.98
N LEU A 616 -16.74 -11.64 -27.17
CA LEU A 616 -17.33 -10.31 -27.34
C LEU A 616 -18.86 -10.28 -27.12
N LYS A 617 -19.51 -11.45 -27.16
CA LYS A 617 -20.96 -11.58 -26.95
C LYS A 617 -21.30 -12.05 -25.55
N SER A 618 -20.60 -13.07 -25.05
CA SER A 618 -20.86 -13.71 -23.75
C SER A 618 -19.54 -14.08 -23.04
N PRO A 619 -18.82 -13.08 -22.51
CA PRO A 619 -17.56 -13.29 -21.78
C PRO A 619 -17.80 -14.11 -20.50
N LYS A 620 -16.84 -14.90 -20.04
CA LYS A 620 -17.08 -15.71 -18.82
C LYS A 620 -17.02 -14.89 -17.52
N PRO A 621 -17.86 -15.23 -16.52
CA PRO A 621 -17.84 -14.55 -15.24
C PRO A 621 -16.52 -14.79 -14.52
N GLY A 622 -16.15 -13.87 -13.65
CA GLY A 622 -14.92 -13.88 -12.91
C GLY A 622 -13.69 -13.54 -13.77
N PRO A 623 -12.49 -13.69 -13.17
CA PRO A 623 -11.27 -13.10 -13.70
C PRO A 623 -10.68 -13.87 -14.88
N PHE A 624 -11.23 -15.03 -15.25
CA PHE A 624 -10.66 -15.91 -16.27
C PHE A 624 -11.70 -16.29 -17.30
N GLU A 625 -11.32 -16.23 -18.58
CA GLU A 625 -12.17 -16.61 -19.70
C GLU A 625 -12.15 -18.13 -19.96
N LEU A 626 -11.01 -18.78 -19.69
CA LEU A 626 -10.70 -20.11 -20.20
C LEU A 626 -10.79 -21.24 -19.15
N LEU A 627 -11.58 -21.07 -18.09
CA LEU A 627 -11.76 -22.14 -17.10
C LEU A 627 -12.51 -23.34 -17.69
N ARG A 628 -12.09 -24.54 -17.30
CA ARG A 628 -12.73 -25.81 -17.66
C ARG A 628 -13.59 -26.31 -16.51
N ILE A 629 -14.67 -27.01 -16.83
CA ILE A 629 -15.51 -27.66 -15.80
C ILE A 629 -14.65 -28.65 -15.00
N GLY A 630 -14.76 -28.62 -13.68
CA GLY A 630 -13.91 -29.35 -12.76
C GLY A 630 -12.74 -28.49 -12.25
N GLU A 631 -11.64 -29.16 -11.90
CA GLU A 631 -10.46 -28.53 -11.31
C GLU A 631 -9.63 -27.76 -12.35
N ASN A 632 -9.20 -26.56 -11.96
CA ASN A 632 -8.28 -25.72 -12.71
C ASN A 632 -7.12 -25.31 -11.81
N LYS A 633 -5.95 -25.20 -12.42
CA LYS A 633 -4.74 -24.68 -11.79
C LYS A 633 -4.09 -23.71 -12.75
N ILE A 634 -3.98 -22.45 -12.35
CA ILE A 634 -3.62 -21.33 -13.23
C ILE A 634 -2.45 -20.59 -12.59
N GLU A 635 -1.37 -20.36 -13.33
CA GLU A 635 -0.28 -19.49 -12.86
C GLU A 635 -0.80 -18.05 -12.83
N VAL A 636 -0.74 -17.40 -11.66
CA VAL A 636 -1.28 -16.06 -11.45
C VAL A 636 -0.21 -15.03 -11.10
N PHE A 637 0.95 -15.48 -10.60
CA PHE A 637 2.10 -14.62 -10.30
C PHE A 637 3.41 -15.40 -10.40
N ASN A 638 4.51 -14.70 -10.69
CA ASN A 638 5.85 -15.28 -10.73
C ASN A 638 6.82 -14.41 -9.92
N LEU A 639 7.36 -14.98 -8.84
CA LEU A 639 8.26 -14.34 -7.89
C LEU A 639 9.63 -14.00 -8.52
N ASN A 640 10.03 -14.64 -9.63
CA ASN A 640 11.22 -14.19 -10.39
C ASN A 640 11.02 -12.80 -11.03
N GLY A 641 9.77 -12.36 -11.17
CA GLY A 641 9.43 -11.03 -11.68
C GLY A 641 9.61 -9.91 -10.65
N VAL A 642 9.93 -10.24 -9.40
CA VAL A 642 10.22 -9.29 -8.32
C VAL A 642 11.62 -9.52 -7.76
N LYS A 643 12.16 -8.51 -7.07
CA LYS A 643 13.46 -8.64 -6.38
C LYS A 643 13.26 -9.31 -5.03
N ASN A 644 13.98 -10.41 -4.79
CA ASN A 644 13.97 -11.13 -3.52
C ASN A 644 15.08 -10.71 -2.56
#